data_AF-A0A958GRZ2-F1
#
_entry.id   AF-A0A958GRZ2-F1
#
_cell.length_a   1.000
_cell.length_b   1.000
_cell.length_c   1.000
_cell.angle_alpha   90.00
_cell.angle_beta   90.00
_cell.angle_gamma   90.00
#
_symmetry.space_group_name_H-M   'P 1'
#
loop_
_entity.id
_entity.type
_entity.pdbx_description
1 polymer ?
#
loop_
_entity_poly.entity_id
_entity_poly.type
_entity_poly.pdbx_seq_one_letter_code
_entity_poly.pdbx_strand_id
1 'polypeptide(L)'
;MEIRIHGRGGQGGVTCAKILAAAYARMGKSVQAFGDYAAERSGAPIRAYTRVSDAPITNRNKVYHPDHLLVLDPALLGEASLAGLAEGGSLLINSPDPPERFAERFPGTHPASLDCTAIARRHGIGTRSVVIVNTTIAGAFARTQGIPLEVLEGAYEDLGLAGDLPAALEAYAAVRIAEPRPRAAVAGAVASPPPAPRTVAPAASTAPPPVLALTAHTEGPETGLKTGDWRSQLPRFVRNLAPCNAWCPAGIDVVGFVQALAREGPEAAAGILAEATPLASVCGRVCPGFCMLGCNRRDYDGAVNVRGLERWVADHAPIARAAEQPTAQPRRLAVVGSGPAGLSAAYALARQGHRTELFEGESVLGGVLRTGIPGYRLPDAALERDLQGILDLGVEAHTGAFLGQADLERLSQDFDAVILATGLQQARDLDIPGSELAGVEQGIAFLHRSNLEPGARLTGHVVVLGGGNTAMDCARSALRFGADRVTVAYRRGRSEMPAIREEIEEAMEEGVTFRFLQAPVAFVGEDRVTGLELAEVELGPPDDSGRRRPLVTERRSRIACDHVLLALGQSPDLALLPEDWKLQDGRAFRSGEALNVFASGDLSTGAGTVTHAIGDGRRVARQALIALGEALEPLTRPDRADAVPRERIRFDYFARRSPAQLRQAAPAERIGGFDEVSQGLPDASEAERCLSCGSCTYCDTCLIYCPEGIIHREPDGTYAIDAEYCKGCGICLSVCPRCGLEMVT
;
A
#
# COMPACT_ATOMS: atom_id res chain seq x y z
N MET A 1 -33.96 -33.16 -16.33
CA MET A 1 -34.82 -32.55 -17.36
C MET A 1 -34.33 -31.14 -17.66
N GLU A 2 -34.09 -30.83 -18.91
CA GLU A 2 -33.65 -29.52 -19.39
C GLU A 2 -34.67 -28.93 -20.38
N ILE A 3 -35.08 -27.69 -20.14
CA ILE A 3 -36.07 -26.97 -20.94
C ILE A 3 -35.39 -25.76 -21.54
N ARG A 4 -35.58 -25.54 -22.84
CA ARG A 4 -35.11 -24.36 -23.57
C ARG A 4 -36.27 -23.58 -24.14
N ILE A 5 -36.23 -22.26 -23.99
CA ILE A 5 -37.27 -21.34 -24.44
C ILE A 5 -36.64 -20.38 -25.43
N HIS A 6 -37.21 -20.27 -26.62
CA HIS A 6 -36.84 -19.28 -27.65
C HIS A 6 -37.93 -18.23 -27.76
N GLY A 7 -37.54 -16.96 -27.74
CA GLY A 7 -38.44 -15.84 -27.92
C GLY A 7 -37.69 -14.58 -28.32
N ARG A 8 -38.37 -13.43 -28.29
CA ARG A 8 -37.75 -12.12 -28.52
C ARG A 8 -37.66 -11.30 -27.25
N GLY A 9 -36.69 -10.39 -27.19
CA GLY A 9 -36.60 -9.40 -26.12
C GLY A 9 -37.92 -8.64 -25.98
N GLY A 10 -38.54 -8.67 -24.79
CA GLY A 10 -39.87 -8.10 -24.53
C GLY A 10 -41.03 -9.11 -24.51
N GLN A 11 -40.83 -10.37 -24.93
CA GLN A 11 -41.86 -11.43 -24.86
C GLN A 11 -41.84 -12.23 -23.55
N GLY A 12 -40.94 -11.88 -22.61
CA GLY A 12 -40.94 -12.46 -21.26
C GLY A 12 -40.38 -13.89 -21.13
N GLY A 13 -39.52 -14.35 -22.04
CA GLY A 13 -38.99 -15.72 -22.03
C GLY A 13 -38.33 -16.17 -20.71
N VAL A 14 -37.61 -15.28 -20.03
CA VAL A 14 -37.01 -15.59 -18.71
C VAL A 14 -38.06 -15.69 -17.62
N THR A 15 -39.13 -14.89 -17.69
CA THR A 15 -40.26 -15.02 -16.77
C THR A 15 -40.98 -16.35 -17.00
N CYS A 16 -41.14 -16.81 -18.25
CA CYS A 16 -41.65 -18.16 -18.53
C CYS A 16 -40.76 -19.23 -17.88
N ALA A 17 -39.43 -19.13 -18.04
CA ALA A 17 -38.50 -20.07 -17.40
C ALA A 17 -38.65 -20.11 -15.86
N LYS A 18 -38.82 -18.94 -15.23
CA LYS A 18 -39.07 -18.82 -13.78
C LYS A 18 -40.40 -19.44 -13.34
N ILE A 19 -41.47 -19.29 -14.11
CA ILE A 19 -42.78 -19.93 -13.82
C ILE A 19 -42.63 -21.44 -13.84
N LEU A 20 -41.96 -21.98 -14.87
CA LEU A 20 -41.72 -23.43 -14.96
C LEU A 20 -40.86 -23.91 -13.79
N ALA A 21 -39.81 -23.17 -13.42
CA ALA A 21 -38.98 -23.51 -12.26
C ALA A 21 -39.79 -23.47 -10.95
N ALA A 22 -40.62 -22.46 -10.73
CA ALA A 22 -41.48 -22.35 -9.54
C ALA A 22 -42.46 -23.53 -9.44
N ALA A 23 -43.10 -23.92 -10.55
CA ALA A 23 -43.98 -25.08 -10.60
C ALA A 23 -43.25 -26.36 -10.20
N TYR A 24 -42.06 -26.63 -10.77
CA TYR A 24 -41.29 -27.82 -10.40
C TYR A 24 -40.69 -27.76 -8.98
N ALA A 25 -40.36 -26.57 -8.47
CA ALA A 25 -39.94 -26.40 -7.08
C ALA A 25 -41.05 -26.78 -6.10
N ARG A 26 -42.31 -26.39 -6.40
CA ARG A 26 -43.49 -26.82 -5.62
C ARG A 26 -43.74 -28.33 -5.68
N MET A 27 -43.25 -29.00 -6.71
CA MET A 27 -43.23 -30.46 -6.81
C MET A 27 -42.02 -31.11 -6.12
N GLY A 28 -41.26 -30.34 -5.32
CA GLY A 28 -40.12 -30.83 -4.54
C GLY A 28 -38.83 -31.04 -5.33
N LYS A 29 -38.74 -30.52 -6.56
CA LYS A 29 -37.54 -30.68 -7.40
C LYS A 29 -36.51 -29.58 -7.13
N SER A 30 -35.23 -29.92 -7.35
CA SER A 30 -34.18 -28.92 -7.50
C SER A 30 -34.33 -28.24 -8.85
N VAL A 31 -34.36 -26.90 -8.87
CA VAL A 31 -34.61 -26.11 -10.09
C VAL A 31 -33.59 -25.00 -10.30
N GLN A 32 -33.39 -24.64 -11.56
CA GLN A 32 -32.57 -23.49 -11.96
C GLN A 32 -33.22 -22.82 -13.17
N ALA A 33 -33.36 -21.50 -13.16
CA ALA A 33 -33.85 -20.72 -14.30
C ALA A 33 -32.96 -19.50 -14.58
N PHE A 34 -32.60 -19.29 -15.85
CA PHE A 34 -31.73 -18.19 -16.28
C PHE A 34 -31.92 -17.86 -17.76
N GLY A 35 -31.51 -16.65 -18.15
CA GLY A 35 -31.55 -16.18 -19.53
C GLY A 35 -30.17 -16.14 -20.19
N ASP A 36 -30.16 -16.16 -21.51
CA ASP A 36 -29.01 -15.87 -22.37
C ASP A 36 -29.37 -14.70 -23.28
N TYR A 37 -28.63 -13.59 -23.11
CA TYR A 37 -28.89 -12.33 -23.76
C TYR A 37 -27.69 -11.94 -24.64
N ALA A 38 -27.97 -11.51 -25.87
CA ALA A 38 -27.01 -10.76 -26.68
C ALA A 38 -27.05 -9.27 -26.28
N ALA A 39 -26.08 -8.48 -26.75
CA ALA A 39 -25.96 -7.06 -26.41
C ALA A 39 -27.09 -6.14 -26.97
N GLU A 40 -28.00 -6.68 -27.76
CA GLU A 40 -29.06 -5.94 -28.46
C GLU A 40 -30.33 -5.74 -27.61
N ARG A 41 -31.04 -4.62 -27.82
CA ARG A 41 -32.30 -4.27 -27.12
C ARG A 41 -33.52 -5.04 -27.69
N SER A 42 -34.71 -4.76 -27.13
CA SER A 42 -36.03 -5.34 -27.44
C SER A 42 -36.22 -5.80 -28.89
N GLY A 43 -36.76 -7.01 -29.09
CA GLY A 43 -37.01 -7.61 -30.40
C GLY A 43 -35.94 -8.60 -30.89
N ALA A 44 -34.73 -8.56 -30.33
CA ALA A 44 -33.67 -9.53 -30.65
C ALA A 44 -34.04 -10.96 -30.18
N PRO A 45 -33.62 -12.03 -30.87
CA PRO A 45 -33.78 -13.40 -30.41
C PRO A 45 -33.09 -13.61 -29.05
N ILE A 46 -33.81 -14.18 -28.09
CA ILE A 46 -33.30 -14.53 -26.78
C ILE A 46 -33.53 -16.02 -26.49
N ARG A 47 -32.73 -16.55 -25.59
CA ARG A 47 -32.94 -17.89 -25.03
C ARG A 47 -33.10 -17.80 -23.52
N ALA A 48 -33.98 -18.63 -22.98
CA ALA A 48 -34.08 -18.86 -21.55
C ALA A 48 -34.10 -20.35 -21.27
N TYR A 49 -33.72 -20.72 -20.07
CA TYR A 49 -33.50 -22.11 -19.71
C TYR A 49 -34.12 -22.40 -18.35
N THR A 50 -34.70 -23.60 -18.22
CA THR A 50 -35.10 -24.19 -16.94
C THR A 50 -34.49 -25.57 -16.83
N ARG A 51 -33.77 -25.84 -15.74
CA ARG A 51 -33.32 -27.18 -15.36
C ARG A 51 -34.11 -27.67 -14.17
N VAL A 52 -34.44 -28.95 -14.20
CA VAL A 52 -35.17 -29.65 -13.15
C VAL A 52 -34.49 -30.99 -12.88
N SER A 53 -34.24 -31.27 -11.61
CA SER A 53 -33.53 -32.46 -11.14
C SER A 53 -34.06 -32.90 -9.77
N ASP A 54 -34.05 -34.20 -9.51
CA ASP A 54 -34.29 -34.76 -8.18
C ASP A 54 -33.09 -34.56 -7.23
N ALA A 55 -31.90 -34.39 -7.78
CA ALA A 55 -30.66 -34.07 -7.05
C ALA A 55 -30.30 -32.58 -7.19
N PRO A 56 -29.49 -32.02 -6.26
CA PRO A 56 -28.98 -30.66 -6.37
C PRO A 56 -28.32 -30.39 -7.73
N ILE A 57 -28.72 -29.28 -8.38
CA ILE A 57 -28.19 -28.91 -9.70
C ILE A 57 -26.84 -28.22 -9.51
N THR A 58 -25.77 -28.86 -9.97
CA THR A 58 -24.40 -28.31 -9.96
C THR A 58 -23.99 -27.73 -11.32
N ASN A 59 -24.63 -28.14 -12.42
CA ASN A 59 -24.36 -27.63 -13.76
C ASN A 59 -24.97 -26.22 -13.95
N ARG A 60 -24.13 -25.24 -14.28
CA ARG A 60 -24.52 -23.83 -14.54
C ARG A 60 -24.36 -23.40 -16.01
N ASN A 61 -24.07 -24.31 -16.93
CA ASN A 61 -23.86 -24.01 -18.36
C ASN A 61 -25.18 -23.72 -19.09
N LYS A 62 -25.14 -23.33 -20.37
CA LYS A 62 -26.35 -23.25 -21.22
C LYS A 62 -26.97 -24.64 -21.43
N VAL A 63 -28.26 -24.70 -21.76
CA VAL A 63 -28.93 -25.96 -22.15
C VAL A 63 -28.67 -26.19 -23.64
N TYR A 64 -27.72 -27.07 -23.93
CA TYR A 64 -27.36 -27.45 -25.29
C TYR A 64 -28.25 -28.58 -25.82
N HIS A 65 -28.67 -29.49 -24.92
CA HIS A 65 -29.46 -30.68 -25.26
C HIS A 65 -30.80 -30.68 -24.51
N PRO A 66 -31.77 -29.83 -24.87
CA PRO A 66 -33.05 -29.79 -24.18
C PRO A 66 -33.88 -31.05 -24.42
N ASP A 67 -34.61 -31.47 -23.38
CA ASP A 67 -35.69 -32.46 -23.48
C ASP A 67 -36.97 -31.79 -24.03
N HIS A 68 -37.16 -30.51 -23.72
CA HIS A 68 -38.34 -29.73 -24.11
C HIS A 68 -37.96 -28.38 -24.69
N LEU A 69 -38.61 -28.02 -25.81
CA LEU A 69 -38.43 -26.74 -26.48
C LEU A 69 -39.74 -25.96 -26.51
N LEU A 70 -39.72 -24.72 -26.02
CA LEU A 70 -40.84 -23.77 -26.14
C LEU A 70 -40.44 -22.65 -27.11
N VAL A 71 -41.30 -22.36 -28.08
CA VAL A 71 -41.08 -21.32 -29.08
C VAL A 71 -42.18 -20.27 -28.96
N LEU A 72 -41.83 -19.13 -28.37
CA LEU A 72 -42.74 -18.01 -28.11
C LEU A 72 -43.09 -17.22 -29.37
N ASP A 73 -42.16 -17.17 -30.31
CA ASP A 73 -42.32 -16.54 -31.62
C ASP A 73 -42.04 -17.58 -32.71
N PRO A 74 -43.06 -18.01 -33.49
CA PRO A 74 -42.91 -19.04 -34.50
C PRO A 74 -41.94 -18.63 -35.63
N ALA A 75 -41.62 -17.34 -35.80
CA ALA A 75 -40.60 -16.89 -36.76
C ALA A 75 -39.17 -17.33 -36.37
N LEU A 76 -38.94 -17.69 -35.10
CA LEU A 76 -37.65 -18.24 -34.64
C LEU A 76 -37.53 -19.75 -34.89
N LEU A 77 -38.60 -20.40 -35.37
CA LEU A 77 -38.64 -21.84 -35.58
C LEU A 77 -37.88 -22.26 -36.85
N GLY A 78 -36.71 -22.84 -36.64
CA GLY A 78 -35.84 -23.40 -37.68
C GLY A 78 -34.80 -24.39 -37.12
N GLU A 79 -33.94 -24.93 -37.97
CA GLU A 79 -32.94 -25.96 -37.59
C GLU A 79 -32.08 -25.54 -36.38
N ALA A 80 -31.63 -24.27 -36.35
CA ALA A 80 -30.83 -23.74 -35.25
C ALA A 80 -31.59 -23.72 -33.90
N SER A 81 -32.91 -23.50 -33.92
CA SER A 81 -33.73 -23.50 -32.69
C SER A 81 -33.96 -24.91 -32.15
N LEU A 82 -33.93 -25.92 -33.03
CA LEU A 82 -34.13 -27.34 -32.72
C LEU A 82 -32.83 -28.08 -32.41
N ALA A 83 -31.67 -27.47 -32.70
CA ALA A 83 -30.37 -28.07 -32.48
C ALA A 83 -30.22 -28.62 -31.04
N GLY A 84 -29.91 -29.91 -30.95
CA GLY A 84 -29.71 -30.63 -29.69
C GLY A 84 -31.00 -31.07 -28.97
N LEU A 85 -32.20 -30.75 -29.47
CA LEU A 85 -33.45 -31.30 -28.91
C LEU A 85 -33.38 -32.83 -28.94
N ALA A 86 -33.65 -33.46 -27.79
CA ALA A 86 -33.62 -34.91 -27.65
C ALA A 86 -34.54 -35.60 -28.67
N GLU A 87 -34.17 -36.80 -29.12
CA GLU A 87 -35.04 -37.62 -29.97
C GLU A 87 -36.33 -37.94 -29.19
N GLY A 88 -37.50 -37.61 -29.74
CA GLY A 88 -38.76 -37.67 -29.00
C GLY A 88 -38.97 -36.52 -28.00
N GLY A 89 -38.18 -35.45 -28.07
CA GLY A 89 -38.38 -34.25 -27.28
C GLY A 89 -39.67 -33.50 -27.65
N SER A 90 -40.28 -32.82 -26.68
CA SER A 90 -41.53 -32.09 -26.91
C SER A 90 -41.26 -30.70 -27.48
N LEU A 91 -42.09 -30.27 -28.44
CA LEU A 91 -41.97 -28.98 -29.10
C LEU A 91 -43.27 -28.18 -28.94
N LEU A 92 -43.30 -27.21 -28.03
CA LEU A 92 -44.47 -26.35 -27.83
C LEU A 92 -44.32 -25.03 -28.59
N ILE A 93 -45.27 -24.73 -29.48
CA ILE A 93 -45.18 -23.60 -30.40
C ILE A 93 -46.37 -22.66 -30.20
N ASN A 94 -46.08 -21.37 -30.01
CA ASN A 94 -47.10 -20.32 -30.08
C ASN A 94 -47.55 -20.10 -31.54
N SER A 95 -48.53 -20.88 -32.01
CA SER A 95 -49.07 -20.78 -33.37
C SER A 95 -50.54 -21.20 -33.45
N PRO A 96 -51.36 -20.53 -34.28
CA PRO A 96 -52.72 -21.00 -34.61
C PRO A 96 -52.72 -22.25 -35.50
N ASP A 97 -51.60 -22.60 -36.13
CA ASP A 97 -51.49 -23.81 -36.94
C ASP A 97 -51.65 -25.07 -36.09
N PRO A 98 -52.28 -26.14 -36.62
CA PRO A 98 -52.45 -27.39 -35.90
C PRO A 98 -51.11 -28.15 -35.76
N PRO A 99 -50.89 -28.91 -34.66
CA PRO A 99 -49.59 -29.52 -34.34
C PRO A 99 -49.09 -30.53 -35.39
N GLU A 100 -50.01 -31.14 -36.16
CA GLU A 100 -49.71 -32.07 -37.26
C GLU A 100 -48.86 -31.42 -38.35
N ARG A 101 -49.07 -30.13 -38.64
CA ARG A 101 -48.27 -29.38 -39.61
C ARG A 101 -46.80 -29.29 -39.19
N PHE A 102 -46.54 -29.21 -37.89
CA PHE A 102 -45.19 -29.18 -37.34
C PHE A 102 -44.59 -30.58 -37.24
N ALA A 103 -45.42 -31.61 -37.04
CA ALA A 103 -44.96 -33.01 -37.05
C ALA A 103 -44.42 -33.42 -38.43
N GLU A 104 -45.05 -32.94 -39.50
CA GLU A 104 -44.56 -33.13 -40.87
C GLU A 104 -43.25 -32.38 -41.13
N ARG A 105 -43.14 -31.14 -40.62
CA ARG A 105 -41.97 -30.28 -40.82
C ARG A 105 -40.76 -30.69 -39.97
N PHE A 106 -40.98 -31.28 -38.80
CA PHE A 106 -39.95 -31.63 -37.82
C PHE A 106 -40.12 -33.08 -37.33
N PRO A 107 -39.80 -34.07 -38.19
CA PRO A 107 -39.96 -35.48 -37.84
C PRO A 107 -39.11 -35.86 -36.63
N GLY A 108 -39.66 -36.68 -35.73
CA GLY A 108 -38.98 -37.13 -34.51
C GLY A 108 -39.17 -36.23 -33.28
N THR A 109 -40.02 -35.20 -33.39
CA THR A 109 -40.46 -34.37 -32.24
C THR A 109 -41.92 -34.66 -31.88
N HIS A 110 -42.33 -34.28 -30.67
CA HIS A 110 -43.74 -34.29 -30.24
C HIS A 110 -44.29 -32.86 -30.19
N PRO A 111 -44.84 -32.34 -31.30
CA PRO A 111 -45.30 -30.97 -31.34
C PRO A 111 -46.64 -30.79 -30.62
N ALA A 112 -46.74 -29.66 -29.92
CA ALA A 112 -47.97 -29.09 -29.41
C ALA A 112 -48.05 -27.63 -29.88
N SER A 113 -49.25 -27.16 -30.18
CA SER A 113 -49.44 -25.78 -30.65
C SER A 113 -50.69 -25.13 -30.07
N LEU A 114 -50.56 -23.84 -29.81
CA LEU A 114 -51.66 -22.99 -29.35
C LEU A 114 -51.38 -21.53 -29.71
N ASP A 115 -52.40 -20.79 -30.13
CA ASP A 115 -52.31 -19.35 -30.32
C ASP A 115 -52.39 -18.62 -28.96
N CYS A 116 -51.27 -18.65 -28.24
CA CYS A 116 -51.10 -17.97 -26.96
C CYS A 116 -51.19 -16.45 -27.13
N THR A 117 -50.88 -15.93 -28.32
CA THR A 117 -51.00 -14.51 -28.66
C THR A 117 -52.47 -14.06 -28.64
N ALA A 118 -53.37 -14.84 -29.23
CA ALA A 118 -54.80 -14.54 -29.22
C ALA A 118 -55.40 -14.61 -27.81
N ILE A 119 -54.99 -15.60 -27.00
CA ILE A 119 -55.43 -15.74 -25.61
C ILE A 119 -54.92 -14.55 -24.78
N ALA A 120 -53.61 -14.27 -24.80
CA ALA A 120 -53.01 -13.15 -24.06
C ALA A 120 -53.68 -11.81 -24.39
N ARG A 121 -54.03 -11.57 -25.66
CA ARG A 121 -54.76 -10.36 -26.08
C ARG A 121 -56.16 -10.25 -25.47
N ARG A 122 -56.92 -11.34 -25.40
CA ARG A 122 -58.26 -11.34 -24.79
C ARG A 122 -58.22 -11.01 -23.30
N HIS A 123 -57.17 -11.46 -22.62
CA HIS A 123 -56.94 -11.20 -21.19
C HIS A 123 -56.16 -9.91 -20.91
N GLY A 124 -55.82 -9.12 -21.93
CA GLY A 124 -55.15 -7.83 -21.75
C GLY A 124 -53.69 -7.93 -21.28
N ILE A 125 -53.00 -9.04 -21.53
CA ILE A 125 -51.61 -9.26 -21.11
C ILE A 125 -50.65 -8.60 -22.10
N GLY A 126 -49.92 -7.58 -21.62
CA GLY A 126 -49.00 -6.76 -22.42
C GLY A 126 -49.60 -5.41 -22.83
N THR A 127 -49.09 -4.82 -23.91
CA THR A 127 -49.56 -3.54 -24.46
C THR A 127 -50.20 -3.74 -25.83
N ARG A 128 -50.84 -2.68 -26.37
CA ARG A 128 -51.41 -2.70 -27.73
C ARG A 128 -50.37 -3.04 -28.82
N SER A 129 -49.09 -2.70 -28.60
CA SER A 129 -48.01 -2.90 -29.56
C SER A 129 -47.15 -4.14 -29.26
N VAL A 130 -47.16 -4.66 -28.02
CA VAL A 130 -46.37 -5.83 -27.61
C VAL A 130 -47.22 -6.75 -26.73
N VAL A 131 -47.65 -7.88 -27.30
CA VAL A 131 -48.33 -8.94 -26.55
C VAL A 131 -47.27 -9.80 -25.86
N ILE A 132 -47.42 -10.02 -24.56
CA ILE A 132 -46.50 -10.85 -23.78
C ILE A 132 -47.16 -12.21 -23.57
N VAL A 133 -46.56 -13.26 -24.15
CA VAL A 133 -47.17 -14.60 -24.22
C VAL A 133 -46.57 -15.60 -23.22
N ASN A 134 -45.56 -15.18 -22.47
CA ASN A 134 -44.81 -15.97 -21.50
C ASN A 134 -45.68 -16.60 -20.41
N THR A 135 -46.59 -15.83 -19.81
CA THR A 135 -47.48 -16.30 -18.75
C THR A 135 -48.60 -17.16 -19.34
N THR A 136 -49.07 -16.89 -20.55
CA THR A 136 -50.07 -17.75 -21.20
C THR A 136 -49.49 -19.12 -21.60
N ILE A 137 -48.34 -19.15 -22.26
CA ILE A 137 -47.77 -20.41 -22.80
C ILE A 137 -47.28 -21.38 -21.71
N ALA A 138 -46.94 -20.87 -20.51
CA ALA A 138 -46.58 -21.72 -19.39
C ALA A 138 -47.75 -22.63 -18.96
N GLY A 139 -49.00 -22.17 -19.10
CA GLY A 139 -50.18 -23.02 -18.89
C GLY A 139 -50.32 -24.13 -19.93
N ALA A 140 -50.09 -23.83 -21.21
CA ALA A 140 -50.04 -24.84 -22.25
C ALA A 140 -48.92 -25.88 -22.00
N PHE A 141 -47.74 -25.43 -21.56
CA PHE A 141 -46.64 -26.33 -21.19
C PHE A 141 -46.97 -27.21 -19.98
N ALA A 142 -47.61 -26.64 -18.96
CA ALA A 142 -48.05 -27.40 -17.80
C ALA A 142 -48.97 -28.55 -18.19
N ARG A 143 -49.88 -28.35 -19.15
CA ARG A 143 -50.72 -29.43 -19.69
C ARG A 143 -49.91 -30.48 -20.42
N THR A 144 -48.95 -30.08 -21.28
CA THR A 144 -48.15 -31.06 -22.04
C THR A 144 -47.25 -31.92 -21.15
N GLN A 145 -46.82 -31.40 -20.00
CA GLN A 145 -45.96 -32.11 -19.05
C GLN A 145 -46.71 -32.74 -17.87
N GLY A 146 -48.04 -32.64 -17.84
CA GLY A 146 -48.86 -33.20 -16.75
C GLY A 146 -48.64 -32.52 -15.40
N ILE A 147 -48.27 -31.24 -15.38
CA ILE A 147 -48.19 -30.45 -14.16
C ILE A 147 -49.62 -30.21 -13.64
N PRO A 148 -49.92 -30.50 -12.36
CA PRO A 148 -51.25 -30.27 -11.78
C PRO A 148 -51.63 -28.79 -11.77
N LEU A 149 -52.93 -28.49 -11.89
CA LEU A 149 -53.42 -27.11 -11.93
C LEU A 149 -53.11 -26.37 -10.63
N GLU A 150 -53.29 -27.01 -9.48
CA GLU A 150 -53.00 -26.44 -8.17
C GLU A 150 -51.51 -26.05 -8.00
N VAL A 151 -50.59 -26.79 -8.64
CA VAL A 151 -49.17 -26.48 -8.65
C VAL A 151 -48.89 -25.25 -9.53
N LEU A 152 -49.56 -25.18 -10.68
CA LEU A 152 -49.46 -24.05 -11.59
C LEU A 152 -50.02 -22.77 -10.96
N GLU A 153 -51.20 -22.83 -10.35
CA GLU A 153 -51.83 -21.71 -9.65
C GLU A 153 -50.91 -21.15 -8.56
N GLY A 154 -50.39 -22.03 -7.70
CA GLY A 154 -49.46 -21.63 -6.65
C GLY A 154 -48.16 -21.01 -7.19
N ALA A 155 -47.65 -21.47 -8.33
CA ALA A 155 -46.47 -20.88 -8.96
C ALA A 155 -46.72 -19.45 -9.46
N TYR A 156 -47.96 -19.13 -9.89
CA TYR A 156 -48.33 -17.76 -10.31
C TYR A 156 -48.50 -16.85 -9.10
N GLU A 157 -49.04 -17.36 -8.00
CA GLU A 157 -49.12 -16.63 -6.73
C GLU A 157 -47.73 -16.26 -6.21
N ASP A 158 -46.81 -17.23 -6.13
CA ASP A 158 -45.43 -17.01 -5.63
C ASP A 158 -44.68 -15.93 -6.41
N LEU A 159 -44.94 -15.83 -7.71
CA LEU A 159 -44.27 -14.89 -8.60
C LEU A 159 -45.01 -13.54 -8.74
N GLY A 160 -46.14 -13.35 -8.03
CA GLY A 160 -46.95 -12.14 -8.11
C GLY A 160 -47.64 -11.97 -9.48
N LEU A 161 -47.95 -13.07 -10.17
CA LEU A 161 -48.52 -13.13 -11.52
C LEU A 161 -49.98 -13.60 -11.53
N ALA A 162 -50.67 -13.57 -10.39
CA ALA A 162 -52.06 -14.04 -10.27
C ALA A 162 -53.03 -13.37 -11.26
N GLY A 163 -52.75 -12.12 -11.68
CA GLY A 163 -53.53 -11.42 -12.71
C GLY A 163 -53.50 -12.08 -14.10
N ASP A 164 -52.44 -12.83 -14.42
CA ASP A 164 -52.26 -13.51 -15.71
C ASP A 164 -52.75 -14.97 -15.69
N LEU A 165 -53.11 -15.50 -14.50
CA LEU A 165 -53.52 -16.88 -14.31
C LEU A 165 -54.72 -17.32 -15.17
N PRO A 166 -55.80 -16.51 -15.35
CA PRO A 166 -56.93 -16.90 -16.21
C PRO A 166 -56.51 -17.25 -17.65
N ALA A 167 -55.55 -16.52 -18.21
CA ALA A 167 -55.03 -16.80 -19.54
C ALA A 167 -54.23 -18.11 -19.59
N ALA A 168 -53.47 -18.41 -18.53
CA ALA A 168 -52.74 -19.67 -18.40
C ALA A 168 -53.68 -20.87 -18.26
N LEU A 169 -54.77 -20.74 -17.50
CA LEU A 169 -55.79 -21.78 -17.35
C LEU A 169 -56.53 -22.05 -18.67
N GLU A 170 -56.87 -21.00 -19.42
CA GLU A 170 -57.44 -21.15 -20.77
C GLU A 170 -56.44 -21.88 -21.69
N ALA A 171 -55.17 -21.52 -21.63
CA ALA A 171 -54.13 -22.18 -22.41
C ALA A 171 -53.91 -23.65 -22.03
N TYR A 172 -53.99 -23.97 -20.74
CA TYR A 172 -53.92 -25.34 -20.23
C TYR A 172 -55.06 -26.21 -20.80
N ALA A 173 -56.26 -25.66 -20.91
CA ALA A 173 -57.42 -26.37 -21.45
C ALA A 173 -57.41 -26.47 -22.98
N ALA A 174 -56.85 -25.47 -23.68
CA ALA A 174 -56.98 -25.32 -25.13
C ALA A 174 -55.79 -25.86 -25.95
N VAL A 175 -54.64 -26.17 -25.33
CA VAL A 175 -53.46 -26.62 -26.08
C VAL A 175 -53.74 -27.89 -26.87
N ARG A 176 -53.37 -27.89 -28.16
CA ARG A 176 -53.50 -29.05 -29.05
C ARG A 176 -52.17 -29.79 -29.09
N ILE A 177 -52.22 -31.09 -28.87
CA ILE A 177 -51.06 -31.98 -28.82
C ILE A 177 -51.23 -32.99 -29.95
N ALA A 178 -50.22 -33.14 -30.83
CA ALA A 178 -50.28 -34.16 -31.86
C ALA A 178 -50.23 -35.56 -31.24
N GLU A 179 -51.09 -36.48 -31.70
CA GLU A 179 -51.01 -37.88 -31.29
C GLU A 179 -49.70 -38.52 -31.79
N PRO A 180 -49.05 -39.38 -30.98
CA PRO A 180 -47.83 -40.07 -31.40
C PRO A 180 -48.14 -41.01 -32.57
N ARG A 181 -47.62 -40.72 -33.77
CA ARG A 181 -47.71 -41.67 -34.90
C ARG A 181 -46.87 -42.93 -34.58
N PRO A 182 -47.42 -44.14 -34.73
CA PRO A 182 -46.64 -45.37 -34.60
C PRO A 182 -45.58 -45.45 -35.70
N ARG A 183 -44.35 -45.79 -35.32
CA ARG A 183 -43.17 -45.87 -36.19
C ARG A 183 -43.38 -46.96 -37.23
N ALA A 184 -43.26 -46.64 -38.53
CA ALA A 184 -43.03 -47.67 -39.55
C ALA A 184 -41.67 -48.32 -39.24
N ALA A 185 -41.68 -49.64 -39.06
CA ALA A 185 -40.48 -50.41 -38.76
C ALA A 185 -39.48 -50.30 -39.92
N VAL A 186 -38.40 -49.56 -39.71
CA VAL A 186 -37.19 -49.65 -40.54
C VAL A 186 -36.20 -50.50 -39.78
N ALA A 187 -36.02 -51.71 -40.29
CA ALA A 187 -35.05 -52.67 -39.80
C ALA A 187 -33.62 -52.15 -40.01
N GLY A 188 -32.80 -52.33 -38.98
CA GLY A 188 -31.38 -52.62 -39.20
C GLY A 188 -30.44 -51.44 -39.44
N ALA A 189 -30.43 -50.45 -38.55
CA ALA A 189 -29.17 -49.87 -38.11
C ALA A 189 -29.04 -50.18 -36.62
N VAL A 190 -28.18 -51.14 -36.29
CA VAL A 190 -27.88 -51.53 -34.91
C VAL A 190 -27.29 -50.29 -34.23
N ALA A 191 -28.13 -49.56 -33.49
CA ALA A 191 -27.63 -48.69 -32.44
C ALA A 191 -26.87 -49.62 -31.49
N SER A 192 -25.55 -49.45 -31.45
CA SER A 192 -24.72 -50.07 -30.42
C SER A 192 -25.42 -49.84 -29.09
N PRO A 193 -25.55 -50.87 -28.23
CA PRO A 193 -26.13 -50.67 -26.92
C PRO A 193 -25.43 -49.47 -26.27
N PRO A 194 -26.16 -48.59 -25.56
CA PRO A 194 -25.51 -47.59 -24.72
C PRO A 194 -24.47 -48.37 -23.91
N PRO A 195 -23.19 -47.93 -23.89
CA PRO A 195 -22.17 -48.65 -23.15
C PRO A 195 -22.74 -48.88 -21.76
N ALA A 196 -22.74 -50.14 -21.30
CA ALA A 196 -23.18 -50.47 -19.96
C ALA A 196 -22.57 -49.42 -19.03
N PRO A 197 -23.35 -48.83 -18.08
CA PRO A 197 -22.79 -47.85 -17.16
C PRO A 197 -21.53 -48.50 -16.62
N ARG A 198 -20.38 -47.91 -16.95
CA ARG A 198 -19.12 -48.40 -16.43
C ARG A 198 -19.35 -48.38 -14.93
N THR A 199 -19.51 -49.56 -14.34
CA THR A 199 -19.16 -49.75 -12.95
C THR A 199 -17.69 -49.37 -12.93
N VAL A 200 -17.43 -48.12 -12.61
CA VAL A 200 -16.13 -47.70 -12.15
C VAL A 200 -15.97 -48.55 -10.91
N ALA A 201 -15.29 -49.69 -11.05
CA ALA A 201 -14.68 -50.37 -9.91
C ALA A 201 -14.10 -49.25 -9.07
N PRO A 202 -14.33 -49.20 -7.74
CA PRO A 202 -13.84 -48.11 -6.91
C PRO A 202 -12.39 -47.94 -7.31
N ALA A 203 -12.10 -46.83 -8.03
CA ALA A 203 -10.83 -46.70 -8.72
C ALA A 203 -9.83 -46.89 -7.62
N ALA A 204 -9.08 -48.00 -7.65
CA ALA A 204 -8.33 -48.50 -6.51
C ALA A 204 -7.52 -47.34 -5.98
N SER A 205 -7.98 -46.69 -4.89
CA SER A 205 -7.77 -45.26 -4.60
C SER A 205 -6.45 -44.80 -5.19
N THR A 206 -6.46 -44.48 -6.48
CA THR A 206 -5.32 -43.84 -7.08
C THR A 206 -5.50 -42.48 -6.48
N ALA A 207 -4.62 -42.13 -5.53
CA ALA A 207 -4.48 -40.77 -5.10
C ALA A 207 -4.75 -39.90 -6.34
N PRO A 208 -5.66 -38.92 -6.28
CA PRO A 208 -5.98 -38.10 -7.44
C PRO A 208 -4.67 -37.82 -8.14
N PRO A 209 -4.58 -38.06 -9.48
CA PRO A 209 -3.31 -37.94 -10.20
C PRO A 209 -2.67 -36.68 -9.67
N PRO A 210 -1.42 -36.76 -9.17
CA PRO A 210 -0.87 -35.74 -8.30
C PRO A 210 -1.25 -34.43 -8.93
N VAL A 211 -2.04 -33.61 -8.22
CA VAL A 211 -2.39 -32.28 -8.71
C VAL A 211 -1.05 -31.72 -9.12
N LEU A 212 -0.86 -31.56 -10.44
CA LEU A 212 0.40 -31.06 -10.95
C LEU A 212 0.65 -29.82 -10.12
N ALA A 213 1.83 -29.74 -9.50
CA ALA A 213 2.14 -28.58 -8.69
C ALA A 213 1.74 -27.34 -9.51
N LEU A 214 1.12 -26.33 -8.91
CA LEU A 214 0.76 -25.09 -9.64
C LEU A 214 1.96 -24.50 -10.42
N THR A 215 3.17 -24.94 -10.07
CA THR A 215 4.47 -24.64 -10.69
C THR A 215 4.84 -25.51 -11.91
N ALA A 216 4.08 -26.57 -12.22
CA ALA A 216 4.29 -27.50 -13.32
C ALA A 216 3.27 -27.24 -14.44
N HIS A 217 3.40 -26.07 -15.07
CA HIS A 217 2.67 -25.75 -16.31
C HIS A 217 3.49 -26.24 -17.52
N THR A 218 2.87 -27.05 -18.39
CA THR A 218 3.41 -27.38 -19.71
C THR A 218 2.98 -26.32 -20.73
N GLU A 219 3.88 -26.02 -21.68
CA GLU A 219 3.73 -25.04 -22.77
C GLU A 219 2.40 -25.19 -23.53
N GLY A 220 1.46 -24.27 -23.30
CA GLY A 220 0.25 -24.05 -24.10
C GLY A 220 -0.68 -25.26 -24.33
N PRO A 221 -1.85 -25.05 -24.94
CA PRO A 221 -2.64 -26.13 -25.50
C PRO A 221 -1.92 -26.77 -26.70
N GLU A 222 -1.94 -28.11 -26.81
CA GLU A 222 -1.36 -28.91 -27.91
C GLU A 222 -1.86 -28.51 -29.32
N THR A 223 -2.88 -27.66 -29.39
CA THR A 223 -3.48 -27.16 -30.63
C THR A 223 -2.66 -26.08 -31.34
N GLY A 224 -1.63 -25.51 -30.71
CA GLY A 224 -0.81 -24.43 -31.30
C GLY A 224 -1.55 -23.09 -31.51
N LEU A 225 -2.68 -22.90 -30.82
CA LEU A 225 -3.56 -21.74 -30.97
C LEU A 225 -3.14 -20.60 -30.03
N LYS A 226 -2.39 -19.63 -30.55
CA LYS A 226 -1.96 -18.42 -29.83
C LYS A 226 -3.12 -17.45 -29.63
N THR A 227 -3.78 -17.51 -28.48
CA THR A 227 -4.95 -16.65 -28.19
C THR A 227 -4.59 -15.20 -27.86
N GLY A 228 -3.30 -14.91 -27.71
CA GLY A 228 -2.80 -13.59 -27.36
C GLY A 228 -3.04 -12.54 -28.44
N ASP A 229 -3.12 -12.90 -29.72
CA ASP A 229 -3.24 -11.93 -30.82
C ASP A 229 -4.53 -11.07 -30.77
N TRP A 230 -5.47 -11.41 -29.90
CA TRP A 230 -6.73 -10.69 -29.71
C TRP A 230 -6.66 -9.59 -28.63
N ARG A 231 -5.51 -9.43 -27.96
CA ARG A 231 -5.32 -8.48 -26.88
C ARG A 231 -5.01 -7.07 -27.39
N SER A 232 -5.45 -6.06 -26.65
CA SER A 232 -5.03 -4.66 -26.83
C SER A 232 -4.08 -4.17 -25.73
N GLN A 233 -3.74 -5.07 -24.79
CA GLN A 233 -2.91 -4.79 -23.63
C GLN A 233 -2.38 -6.10 -23.02
N LEU A 234 -1.28 -6.01 -22.29
CA LEU A 234 -0.61 -7.09 -21.59
C LEU A 234 -0.35 -6.72 -20.13
N PRO A 235 -0.49 -7.67 -19.19
CA PRO A 235 0.00 -7.46 -17.84
C PRO A 235 1.52 -7.45 -17.83
N ARG A 236 2.11 -6.56 -17.02
CA ARG A 236 3.54 -6.49 -16.75
C ARG A 236 3.78 -6.43 -15.25
N PHE A 237 4.66 -7.27 -14.73
CA PHE A 237 5.11 -7.15 -13.34
C PHE A 237 5.95 -5.89 -13.21
N VAL A 238 5.61 -5.07 -12.23
CA VAL A 238 6.27 -3.78 -12.01
C VAL A 238 6.57 -3.58 -10.54
N ARG A 239 7.57 -2.74 -10.30
CA ARG A 239 7.89 -2.22 -8.98
C ARG A 239 7.36 -0.79 -8.88
N ASN A 240 6.10 -0.68 -8.46
CA ASN A 240 5.49 0.62 -8.19
C ASN A 240 6.06 1.23 -6.91
N LEU A 241 6.07 2.56 -6.85
CA LEU A 241 6.58 3.30 -5.71
C LEU A 241 5.73 3.00 -4.46
N ALA A 242 6.36 2.41 -3.44
CA ALA A 242 5.70 2.21 -2.15
C ALA A 242 5.60 3.53 -1.38
N PRO A 243 4.52 3.78 -0.63
CA PRO A 243 4.38 5.03 0.09
C PRO A 243 5.43 5.19 1.19
N CYS A 244 5.84 4.10 1.86
CA CYS A 244 6.93 4.17 2.85
C CYS A 244 8.27 4.58 2.21
N ASN A 245 8.57 4.13 0.99
CA ASN A 245 9.76 4.53 0.24
C ASN A 245 9.67 6.00 -0.17
N ALA A 246 8.50 6.44 -0.66
CA ALA A 246 8.27 7.83 -1.05
C ALA A 246 8.38 8.82 0.12
N TRP A 247 7.98 8.40 1.31
CA TRP A 247 8.00 9.22 2.50
C TRP A 247 9.38 9.26 3.19
N CYS A 248 10.25 8.28 2.94
CA CYS A 248 11.56 8.20 3.58
C CYS A 248 12.49 9.33 3.11
N PRO A 249 12.93 10.25 3.99
CA PRO A 249 13.87 11.30 3.61
C PRO A 249 15.25 10.83 3.20
N ALA A 250 15.72 9.75 3.82
CA ALA A 250 17.00 9.13 3.47
C ALA A 250 16.95 8.43 2.10
N GLY A 251 15.75 8.18 1.56
CA GLY A 251 15.55 7.42 0.32
C GLY A 251 15.92 5.95 0.49
N ILE A 252 15.59 5.37 1.66
CA ILE A 252 15.71 3.94 1.95
C ILE A 252 14.64 3.18 1.18
N ASP A 253 15.03 2.03 0.62
CA ASP A 253 14.10 1.05 0.08
C ASP A 253 13.44 0.24 1.22
N VAL A 254 12.42 0.84 1.84
CA VAL A 254 11.73 0.29 3.00
C VAL A 254 11.09 -1.07 2.69
N VAL A 255 10.38 -1.18 1.57
CA VAL A 255 9.78 -2.47 1.19
C VAL A 255 10.84 -3.53 0.94
N GLY A 256 11.93 -3.18 0.24
CA GLY A 256 13.02 -4.10 -0.04
C GLY A 256 13.65 -4.68 1.22
N PHE A 257 14.11 -3.84 2.15
CA PHE A 257 14.80 -4.36 3.34
C PHE A 257 13.86 -5.14 4.26
N VAL A 258 12.58 -4.74 4.36
CA VAL A 258 11.60 -5.46 5.18
C VAL A 258 11.27 -6.83 4.56
N GLN A 259 11.21 -6.92 3.24
CA GLN A 259 11.04 -8.20 2.54
C GLN A 259 12.26 -9.12 2.71
N ALA A 260 13.47 -8.58 2.54
CA ALA A 260 14.71 -9.32 2.74
C ALA A 260 14.82 -9.82 4.18
N LEU A 261 14.50 -8.96 5.17
CA LEU A 261 14.50 -9.36 6.58
C LEU A 261 13.56 -10.54 6.85
N ALA A 262 12.35 -10.52 6.26
CA ALA A 262 11.36 -11.58 6.45
C ALA A 262 11.73 -12.91 5.77
N ARG A 263 12.56 -12.89 4.71
CA ARG A 263 12.83 -14.07 3.86
C ARG A 263 14.22 -14.64 4.00
N GLU A 264 15.20 -13.76 4.14
CA GLU A 264 16.62 -14.05 4.00
C GLU A 264 17.40 -13.68 5.28
N GLY A 265 16.79 -12.91 6.17
CA GLY A 265 17.38 -12.53 7.45
C GLY A 265 18.07 -11.15 7.42
N PRO A 266 18.73 -10.78 8.52
CA PRO A 266 19.20 -9.42 8.73
C PRO A 266 20.38 -9.02 7.86
N GLU A 267 21.24 -9.95 7.43
CA GLU A 267 22.38 -9.66 6.57
C GLU A 267 21.96 -9.16 5.18
N ALA A 268 20.91 -9.77 4.62
CA ALA A 268 20.31 -9.36 3.35
C ALA A 268 19.61 -8.00 3.47
N ALA A 269 18.86 -7.81 4.56
CA ALA A 269 18.22 -6.52 4.86
C ALA A 269 19.24 -5.39 5.04
N ALA A 270 20.34 -5.67 5.75
CA ALA A 270 21.44 -4.74 5.94
C ALA A 270 22.09 -4.32 4.61
N GLY A 271 22.16 -5.23 3.62
CA GLY A 271 22.63 -4.91 2.27
C GLY A 271 21.78 -3.87 1.56
N ILE A 272 20.46 -3.99 1.70
CA ILE A 272 19.53 -3.02 1.11
C ILE A 272 19.60 -1.67 1.85
N LEU A 273 19.72 -1.68 3.18
CA LEU A 273 19.90 -0.44 3.96
C LEU A 273 21.20 0.28 3.58
N ALA A 274 22.28 -0.47 3.35
CA ALA A 274 23.59 0.05 3.00
C ALA A 274 23.63 0.86 1.70
N GLU A 275 22.68 0.65 0.77
CA GLU A 275 22.54 1.48 -0.43
C GLU A 275 22.13 2.93 -0.12
N ALA A 276 21.50 3.15 1.03
CA ALA A 276 20.92 4.44 1.40
C ALA A 276 21.55 5.08 2.61
N THR A 277 21.96 4.29 3.62
CA THR A 277 22.49 4.85 4.85
C THR A 277 23.45 3.89 5.56
N PRO A 278 24.55 4.40 6.13
CA PRO A 278 25.35 3.67 7.11
C PRO A 278 24.82 3.85 8.54
N LEU A 279 23.89 4.79 8.76
CA LEU A 279 23.45 5.23 10.08
C LEU A 279 22.14 4.56 10.52
N ALA A 280 21.98 3.26 10.25
CA ALA A 280 20.73 2.57 10.55
C ALA A 280 20.53 2.36 12.06
N SER A 281 21.62 2.21 12.85
CA SER A 281 21.53 2.13 14.32
C SER A 281 20.98 3.44 14.89
N VAL A 282 21.40 4.57 14.32
CA VAL A 282 20.91 5.91 14.65
C VAL A 282 19.46 6.09 14.21
N CYS A 283 19.14 5.85 12.93
CA CYS A 283 17.79 6.05 12.38
C CYS A 283 16.73 5.23 13.11
N GLY A 284 17.04 3.98 13.44
CA GLY A 284 16.16 3.10 14.20
C GLY A 284 15.84 3.60 15.62
N ARG A 285 16.57 4.59 16.14
CA ARG A 285 16.39 5.17 17.48
C ARG A 285 15.77 6.57 17.45
N VAL A 286 16.28 7.44 16.58
CA VAL A 286 15.97 8.88 16.64
C VAL A 286 15.03 9.37 15.54
N CYS A 287 14.76 8.55 14.51
CA CYS A 287 13.90 8.93 13.40
C CYS A 287 12.44 9.14 13.87
N PRO A 288 11.75 10.19 13.38
CA PRO A 288 10.30 10.36 13.60
C PRO A 288 9.41 9.30 12.91
N GLY A 289 9.97 8.40 12.10
CA GLY A 289 9.22 7.36 11.41
C GLY A 289 8.37 7.87 10.23
N PHE A 290 8.91 8.76 9.37
CA PHE A 290 8.18 9.30 8.21
C PHE A 290 7.57 8.22 7.31
N CYS A 291 8.28 7.11 7.10
CA CYS A 291 7.80 5.95 6.36
C CYS A 291 6.56 5.30 7.00
N MET A 292 6.44 5.35 8.33
CA MET A 292 5.30 4.85 9.09
C MET A 292 4.11 5.81 8.98
N LEU A 293 4.35 7.13 8.92
CA LEU A 293 3.31 8.14 8.70
C LEU A 293 2.60 7.94 7.35
N GLY A 294 3.35 7.58 6.30
CA GLY A 294 2.81 7.29 4.96
C GLY A 294 2.33 5.85 4.75
N CYS A 295 2.44 4.96 5.74
CA CYS A 295 2.17 3.53 5.54
C CYS A 295 0.68 3.27 5.25
N ASN A 296 0.36 2.59 4.14
CA ASN A 296 -1.03 2.20 3.79
C ASN A 296 -1.71 1.33 4.87
N ARG A 297 -0.94 0.66 5.73
CA ARG A 297 -1.46 -0.17 6.83
C ARG A 297 -1.89 0.63 8.05
N ARG A 298 -1.47 1.90 8.18
CA ARG A 298 -1.72 2.77 9.35
C ARG A 298 -3.17 2.75 9.79
N ASP A 299 -4.08 2.99 8.85
CA ASP A 299 -5.52 3.11 9.13
C ASP A 299 -6.26 1.75 8.97
N TYR A 300 -5.53 0.64 8.84
CA TYR A 300 -6.08 -0.72 8.81
C TYR A 300 -6.02 -1.37 10.19
N ASP A 301 -4.82 -1.49 10.74
CA ASP A 301 -4.54 -2.06 12.07
C ASP A 301 -3.23 -1.52 12.65
N GLY A 302 -2.83 -0.31 12.27
CA GLY A 302 -1.59 0.34 12.69
C GLY A 302 -0.43 0.11 11.72
N ALA A 303 0.45 1.12 11.59
CA ALA A 303 1.57 1.07 10.66
C ALA A 303 2.53 -0.09 10.98
N VAL A 304 3.28 -0.54 9.98
CA VAL A 304 4.43 -1.43 10.21
C VAL A 304 5.46 -0.64 11.02
N ASN A 305 6.01 -1.21 12.09
CA ASN A 305 7.04 -0.57 12.89
C ASN A 305 8.42 -0.62 12.20
N VAL A 306 8.52 0.09 11.07
CA VAL A 306 9.71 0.14 10.20
C VAL A 306 10.93 0.63 10.97
N ARG A 307 10.76 1.64 11.84
CA ARG A 307 11.84 2.15 12.69
C ARG A 307 12.39 1.06 13.62
N GLY A 308 11.50 0.28 14.24
CA GLY A 308 11.89 -0.86 15.08
C GLY A 308 12.60 -1.96 14.29
N LEU A 309 12.17 -2.23 13.06
CA LEU A 309 12.83 -3.21 12.17
C LEU A 309 14.20 -2.72 11.70
N GLU A 310 14.35 -1.45 11.33
CA GLU A 310 15.63 -0.84 10.96
C GLU A 310 16.63 -0.94 12.12
N ARG A 311 16.18 -0.62 13.35
CA ARG A 311 16.96 -0.84 14.56
C ARG A 311 17.35 -2.29 14.74
N TRP A 312 16.38 -3.21 14.62
CA TRP A 312 16.63 -4.64 14.77
C TRP A 312 17.78 -5.06 13.86
N VAL A 313 17.71 -4.73 12.58
CA VAL A 313 18.73 -5.09 11.57
C VAL A 313 20.10 -4.55 11.99
N ALA A 314 20.18 -3.27 12.35
CA ALA A 314 21.43 -2.64 12.74
C ALA A 314 22.04 -3.18 14.04
N ASP A 315 21.21 -3.69 14.95
CA ASP A 315 21.66 -4.33 16.19
C ASP A 315 22.22 -5.76 15.97
N HIS A 316 21.97 -6.38 14.80
CA HIS A 316 22.33 -7.78 14.54
C HIS A 316 23.21 -8.02 13.30
N ALA A 317 23.32 -7.05 12.39
CA ALA A 317 24.15 -7.16 11.20
C ALA A 317 24.87 -5.84 10.89
N PRO A 318 26.13 -5.89 10.39
CA PRO A 318 26.83 -4.70 9.95
C PRO A 318 26.16 -4.09 8.71
N ILE A 319 25.93 -2.77 8.77
CA ILE A 319 25.25 -2.04 7.70
C ILE A 319 26.26 -1.62 6.63
N ALA A 320 27.22 -0.77 7.02
CA ALA A 320 28.18 -0.16 6.11
C ALA A 320 28.97 -1.22 5.33
N ARG A 321 29.05 -1.04 4.01
CA ARG A 321 29.79 -1.93 3.09
C ARG A 321 30.20 -1.19 1.82
N ALA A 322 31.31 -1.60 1.23
CA ALA A 322 31.76 -1.11 -0.07
C ALA A 322 30.73 -1.46 -1.18
N ALA A 323 30.75 -0.71 -2.28
CA ALA A 323 30.02 -1.10 -3.48
C ALA A 323 30.67 -2.35 -4.11
N GLU A 324 29.87 -3.17 -4.78
CA GLU A 324 30.39 -4.36 -5.49
C GLU A 324 31.41 -3.99 -6.59
N GLN A 325 31.22 -2.83 -7.21
CA GLN A 325 32.08 -2.30 -8.27
C GLN A 325 32.47 -0.86 -7.93
N PRO A 326 33.55 -0.66 -7.14
CA PRO A 326 34.07 0.67 -6.87
C PRO A 326 34.68 1.28 -8.14
N THR A 327 34.79 2.61 -8.15
CA THR A 327 35.37 3.37 -9.25
C THR A 327 36.82 2.96 -9.52
N ALA A 328 37.17 2.85 -10.80
CA ALA A 328 38.55 2.64 -11.23
C ALA A 328 39.37 3.95 -11.22
N GLN A 329 38.72 5.11 -11.05
CA GLN A 329 39.36 6.43 -11.05
C GLN A 329 39.02 7.21 -9.78
N PRO A 330 39.66 6.88 -8.63
CA PRO A 330 39.39 7.55 -7.37
C PRO A 330 39.66 9.06 -7.46
N ARG A 331 38.74 9.84 -6.91
CA ARG A 331 38.85 11.29 -6.69
C ARG A 331 39.22 11.56 -5.23
N ARG A 332 39.74 12.74 -4.93
CA ARG A 332 40.02 13.20 -3.56
C ARG A 332 38.96 14.22 -3.14
N LEU A 333 38.11 13.87 -2.18
CA LEU A 333 37.03 14.71 -1.71
C LEU A 333 37.21 15.06 -0.23
N ALA A 334 36.90 16.31 0.13
CA ALA A 334 36.84 16.77 1.52
C ALA A 334 35.38 16.91 1.98
N VAL A 335 35.10 16.47 3.21
CA VAL A 335 33.81 16.67 3.87
C VAL A 335 34.05 17.44 5.15
N VAL A 336 33.38 18.58 5.33
CA VAL A 336 33.53 19.46 6.50
C VAL A 336 32.32 19.32 7.41
N GLY A 337 32.52 18.73 8.58
CA GLY A 337 31.51 18.42 9.59
C GLY A 337 31.14 16.93 9.60
N SER A 338 31.23 16.29 10.78
CA SER A 338 30.92 14.88 10.99
C SER A 338 29.48 14.63 11.50
N GLY A 339 28.56 15.57 11.26
CA GLY A 339 27.15 15.35 11.50
C GLY A 339 26.53 14.33 10.52
N PRO A 340 25.23 14.03 10.63
CA PRO A 340 24.58 13.00 9.81
C PRO A 340 24.74 13.19 8.30
N ALA A 341 24.71 14.44 7.81
CA ALA A 341 24.90 14.75 6.40
C ALA A 341 26.34 14.48 5.94
N GLY A 342 27.33 14.91 6.72
CA GLY A 342 28.74 14.69 6.40
C GLY A 342 29.12 13.22 6.45
N LEU A 343 28.68 12.49 7.49
CA LEU A 343 28.87 11.05 7.59
C LEU A 343 28.23 10.29 6.42
N SER A 344 27.00 10.68 6.03
CA SER A 344 26.33 10.05 4.89
C SER A 344 27.00 10.38 3.56
N ALA A 345 27.52 11.61 3.39
CA ALA A 345 28.26 12.01 2.20
C ALA A 345 29.60 11.24 2.12
N ALA A 346 30.35 11.22 3.22
CA ALA A 346 31.63 10.52 3.31
C ALA A 346 31.48 9.02 3.02
N TYR A 347 30.46 8.39 3.62
CA TYR A 347 30.11 7.00 3.32
C TYR A 347 29.78 6.78 1.84
N ALA A 348 28.93 7.62 1.24
CA ALA A 348 28.52 7.46 -0.15
C ALA A 348 29.70 7.58 -1.14
N LEU A 349 30.68 8.44 -0.83
CA LEU A 349 31.90 8.64 -1.61
C LEU A 349 32.89 7.48 -1.41
N ALA A 350 33.20 7.12 -0.17
CA ALA A 350 34.12 6.03 0.15
C ALA A 350 33.60 4.69 -0.36
N ARG A 351 32.29 4.45 -0.26
CA ARG A 351 31.63 3.26 -0.79
C ARG A 351 31.83 3.10 -2.30
N GLN A 352 31.90 4.20 -3.04
CA GLN A 352 32.17 4.21 -4.49
C GLN A 352 33.68 4.16 -4.81
N GLY A 353 34.57 4.08 -3.81
CA GLY A 353 36.02 3.94 -3.99
C GLY A 353 36.79 5.26 -4.07
N HIS A 354 36.18 6.40 -3.75
CA HIS A 354 36.88 7.68 -3.70
C HIS A 354 37.63 7.89 -2.38
N ARG A 355 38.76 8.60 -2.44
CA ARG A 355 39.52 9.02 -1.25
C ARG A 355 38.78 10.17 -0.57
N THR A 356 38.39 9.96 0.68
CA THR A 356 37.51 10.87 1.40
C THR A 356 38.15 11.27 2.72
N GLU A 357 38.35 12.57 2.92
CA GLU A 357 38.88 13.16 4.15
C GLU A 357 37.75 13.94 4.86
N LEU A 358 37.47 13.62 6.12
CA LEU A 358 36.41 14.19 6.95
C LEU A 358 37.03 15.11 8.01
N PHE A 359 36.68 16.39 8.01
CA PHE A 359 37.18 17.39 8.96
C PHE A 359 36.09 17.73 9.98
N GLU A 360 36.37 17.52 11.27
CA GLU A 360 35.46 17.79 12.38
C GLU A 360 36.09 18.80 13.34
N GLY A 361 35.32 19.82 13.72
CA GLY A 361 35.78 20.85 14.66
C GLY A 361 35.95 20.28 16.07
N GLU A 362 35.02 19.45 16.51
CA GLU A 362 35.07 18.82 17.83
C GLU A 362 36.17 17.75 17.94
N SER A 363 36.50 17.39 19.17
CA SER A 363 37.43 16.29 19.48
C SER A 363 36.86 14.89 19.18
N VAL A 364 35.57 14.80 18.84
CA VAL A 364 34.83 13.56 18.64
C VAL A 364 33.93 13.66 17.41
N LEU A 365 33.70 12.53 16.73
CA LEU A 365 32.83 12.46 15.56
C LEU A 365 31.35 12.29 15.93
N GLY A 366 30.46 12.70 15.02
CA GLY A 366 29.02 12.46 15.09
C GLY A 366 28.17 13.73 15.08
N GLY A 367 28.78 14.90 15.27
CA GLY A 367 28.06 16.17 15.39
C GLY A 367 26.93 16.09 16.42
N VAL A 368 25.74 16.57 16.05
CA VAL A 368 24.55 16.56 16.93
C VAL A 368 24.15 15.15 17.41
N LEU A 369 24.54 14.08 16.71
CA LEU A 369 24.28 12.71 17.16
C LEU A 369 25.03 12.39 18.45
N ARG A 370 26.23 12.95 18.63
CA ARG A 370 27.06 12.76 19.81
C ARG A 370 26.91 13.90 20.82
N THR A 371 26.78 15.13 20.34
CA THR A 371 26.78 16.31 21.22
C THR A 371 25.39 16.78 21.61
N GLY A 372 24.34 16.50 20.82
CA GLY A 372 22.99 16.99 21.08
C GLY A 372 22.03 15.93 21.62
N ILE A 373 21.97 14.76 20.97
CA ILE A 373 21.00 13.72 21.29
C ILE A 373 21.44 12.97 22.57
N PRO A 374 20.61 12.91 23.63
CA PRO A 374 20.99 12.25 24.86
C PRO A 374 21.21 10.74 24.72
N GLY A 375 22.15 10.20 25.51
CA GLY A 375 22.50 8.77 25.52
C GLY A 375 21.32 7.80 25.77
N TYR A 376 20.31 8.23 26.54
CA TYR A 376 19.11 7.42 26.80
C TYR A 376 18.24 7.22 25.54
N ARG A 377 18.39 8.08 24.52
CA ARG A 377 17.74 7.95 23.19
C ARG A 377 18.68 7.31 22.18
N LEU A 378 19.94 7.76 22.16
CA LEU A 378 20.96 7.27 21.25
C LEU A 378 22.21 6.85 22.04
N PRO A 379 22.33 5.57 22.38
CA PRO A 379 23.50 5.08 23.12
C PRO A 379 24.79 5.26 22.31
N ASP A 380 25.87 5.63 22.99
CA ASP A 380 27.19 5.82 22.38
C ASP A 380 27.66 4.60 21.59
N ALA A 381 27.43 3.40 22.14
CA ALA A 381 27.81 2.15 21.47
C ALA A 381 27.07 1.94 20.14
N ALA A 382 25.82 2.41 20.03
CA ALA A 382 25.07 2.32 18.78
C ALA A 382 25.61 3.29 17.73
N LEU A 383 25.94 4.52 18.14
CA LEU A 383 26.58 5.50 17.25
C LEU A 383 27.97 5.02 16.82
N GLU A 384 28.77 4.48 17.74
CA GLU A 384 30.13 4.04 17.47
C GLU A 384 30.19 2.90 16.44
N ARG A 385 29.24 1.96 16.47
CA ARG A 385 29.14 0.91 15.44
C ARG A 385 28.93 1.50 14.04
N ASP A 386 28.04 2.49 13.91
CA ASP A 386 27.77 3.13 12.63
C ASP A 386 28.99 3.96 12.16
N LEU A 387 29.66 4.68 13.08
CA LEU A 387 30.88 5.44 12.79
C LEU A 387 32.03 4.54 12.34
N GLN A 388 32.32 3.48 13.08
CA GLN A 388 33.39 2.55 12.77
C GLN A 388 33.18 1.90 11.39
N GLY A 389 31.94 1.53 11.06
CA GLY A 389 31.62 0.98 9.74
C GLY A 389 31.91 1.95 8.59
N ILE A 390 31.83 3.26 8.81
CA ILE A 390 32.20 4.28 7.81
C ILE A 390 33.73 4.39 7.71
N LEU A 391 34.43 4.44 8.85
CA LEU A 391 35.89 4.54 8.89
C LEU A 391 36.58 3.31 8.30
N ASP A 392 36.00 2.12 8.48
CA ASP A 392 36.49 0.85 7.92
C ASP A 392 36.50 0.84 6.38
N LEU A 393 35.79 1.76 5.72
CA LEU A 393 35.86 1.98 4.27
C LEU A 393 37.06 2.83 3.83
N GLY A 394 37.92 3.24 4.76
CA GLY A 394 39.09 4.08 4.49
C GLY A 394 38.80 5.58 4.47
N VAL A 395 37.74 6.03 5.16
CA VAL A 395 37.51 7.47 5.40
C VAL A 395 38.52 7.96 6.42
N GLU A 396 39.33 8.95 6.05
CA GLU A 396 40.30 9.57 6.95
C GLU A 396 39.62 10.70 7.74
N ALA A 397 39.63 10.64 9.07
CA ALA A 397 38.96 11.62 9.92
C ALA A 397 39.96 12.50 10.68
N HIS A 398 39.75 13.81 10.63
CA HIS A 398 40.53 14.85 11.30
C HIS A 398 39.65 15.59 12.30
N THR A 399 39.71 15.19 13.57
CA THR A 399 39.03 15.87 14.70
C THR A 399 39.84 17.05 15.22
N GLY A 400 39.20 17.99 15.92
CA GLY A 400 39.85 19.20 16.43
C GLY A 400 40.18 20.23 15.34
N ALA A 401 39.61 20.07 14.15
CA ALA A 401 39.88 20.87 12.97
C ALA A 401 38.80 21.95 12.78
N PHE A 402 38.84 23.00 13.61
CA PHE A 402 38.01 24.19 13.42
C PHE A 402 38.50 24.99 12.22
N LEU A 403 37.76 24.92 11.12
CA LEU A 403 38.14 25.55 9.85
C LEU A 403 37.66 27.00 9.78
N GLY A 404 38.53 27.90 9.32
CA GLY A 404 38.18 29.26 8.94
C GLY A 404 38.03 29.44 7.42
N GLN A 405 37.80 30.68 6.99
CA GLN A 405 37.68 31.04 5.57
C GLN A 405 38.91 30.61 4.75
N ALA A 406 40.12 30.87 5.28
CA ALA A 406 41.38 30.52 4.62
C ALA A 406 41.57 29.00 4.47
N ASP A 407 41.11 28.21 5.46
CA ASP A 407 41.14 26.76 5.36
C ASP A 407 40.20 26.26 4.27
N LEU A 408 39.00 26.84 4.18
CA LEU A 408 38.04 26.46 3.16
C LEU A 408 38.54 26.80 1.74
N GLU A 409 39.16 27.97 1.55
CA GLU A 409 39.80 28.32 0.28
C GLU A 409 40.90 27.31 -0.08
N ARG A 410 41.75 26.94 0.87
CA ARG A 410 42.80 25.95 0.66
C ARG A 410 42.22 24.58 0.31
N LEU A 411 41.20 24.10 1.04
CA LEU A 411 40.54 22.83 0.75
C LEU A 411 39.93 22.81 -0.67
N SER A 412 39.38 23.93 -1.14
CA SER A 412 38.85 24.02 -2.51
C SER A 412 39.91 23.86 -3.61
N GLN A 413 41.18 24.12 -3.28
CA GLN A 413 42.32 23.95 -4.19
C GLN A 413 42.95 22.55 -4.06
N ASP A 414 42.98 22.00 -2.84
CA ASP A 414 43.64 20.73 -2.52
C ASP A 414 42.81 19.49 -2.91
N PHE A 415 41.49 19.64 -3.04
CA PHE A 415 40.54 18.57 -3.28
C PHE A 415 39.76 18.78 -4.58
N ASP A 416 39.34 17.67 -5.22
CA ASP A 416 38.50 17.73 -6.41
C ASP A 416 37.14 18.36 -6.09
N ALA A 417 36.58 18.07 -4.90
CA ALA A 417 35.37 18.70 -4.38
C ALA A 417 35.35 18.78 -2.85
N VAL A 418 34.64 19.78 -2.31
CA VAL A 418 34.43 20.00 -0.88
C VAL A 418 32.93 20.00 -0.57
N ILE A 419 32.51 19.22 0.44
CA ILE A 419 31.12 19.17 0.93
C ILE A 419 31.06 19.79 2.32
N LEU A 420 30.40 20.94 2.44
CA LEU A 420 30.12 21.66 3.68
C LEU A 420 28.87 21.07 4.34
N ALA A 421 29.06 20.36 5.44
CA ALA A 421 28.02 19.71 6.23
C ALA A 421 28.05 20.16 7.71
N THR A 422 28.35 21.45 7.94
CA THR A 422 28.53 22.03 9.28
C THR A 422 27.22 22.21 10.06
N GLY A 423 26.05 22.04 9.44
CA GLY A 423 24.76 22.18 10.11
C GLY A 423 24.44 23.63 10.51
N LEU A 424 23.67 23.81 11.59
CA LEU A 424 23.25 25.12 12.11
C LEU A 424 24.04 25.44 13.37
N GLN A 425 25.06 26.29 13.28
CA GLN A 425 25.97 26.54 14.40
C GLN A 425 25.60 27.77 15.23
N GLN A 426 24.83 28.72 14.67
CA GLN A 426 24.45 29.93 15.40
C GLN A 426 23.21 29.69 16.25
N ALA A 427 23.31 29.79 17.57
CA ALA A 427 22.17 29.70 18.46
C ALA A 427 21.31 30.98 18.40
N ARG A 428 19.98 30.83 18.48
CA ARG A 428 19.07 31.97 18.59
C ARG A 428 18.96 32.41 20.04
N ASP A 429 19.05 33.71 20.26
CA ASP A 429 18.89 34.31 21.59
C ASP A 429 17.63 35.16 21.70
N LEU A 430 17.34 35.63 22.92
CA LEU A 430 16.30 36.60 23.23
C LEU A 430 16.95 37.91 23.68
N ASP A 431 16.67 38.96 22.91
CA ASP A 431 17.00 40.33 23.31
C ASP A 431 15.91 40.87 24.25
N ILE A 432 15.89 40.33 25.48
CA ILE A 432 14.99 40.74 26.56
C ILE A 432 15.79 40.97 27.85
N PRO A 433 15.30 41.81 28.79
CA PRO A 433 16.04 42.14 30.00
C PRO A 433 16.47 40.90 30.80
N GLY A 434 17.74 40.88 31.24
CA GLY A 434 18.32 39.84 32.09
C GLY A 434 18.79 38.57 31.37
N SER A 435 18.93 38.60 30.03
CA SER A 435 19.40 37.44 29.25
C SER A 435 20.84 37.05 29.59
N GLU A 436 21.62 37.99 30.12
CA GLU A 436 23.00 37.84 30.60
C GLU A 436 23.13 37.26 32.02
N LEU A 437 22.02 37.09 32.74
CA LEU A 437 22.04 36.59 34.12
C LEU A 437 22.62 35.17 34.20
N ALA A 438 23.41 34.92 35.25
CA ALA A 438 23.87 33.55 35.51
C ALA A 438 22.67 32.61 35.67
N GLY A 439 22.78 31.40 35.12
CA GLY A 439 21.69 30.40 35.10
C GLY A 439 20.77 30.50 33.89
N VAL A 440 20.89 31.53 33.05
CA VAL A 440 20.34 31.52 31.68
C VAL A 440 21.39 30.91 30.75
N GLU A 441 21.05 29.84 30.05
CA GLU A 441 21.99 29.10 29.21
C GLU A 441 21.33 28.64 27.91
N GLN A 442 22.11 28.60 26.83
CA GLN A 442 21.69 27.95 25.58
C GLN A 442 21.47 26.44 25.81
N GLY A 443 20.28 25.94 25.45
CA GLY A 443 19.92 24.54 25.65
C GLY A 443 20.85 23.57 24.91
N ILE A 444 21.36 23.97 23.74
CA ILE A 444 22.33 23.16 23.00
C ILE A 444 23.69 23.07 23.72
N ALA A 445 24.11 24.12 24.42
CA ALA A 445 25.34 24.11 25.23
C ALA A 445 25.18 23.20 26.46
N PHE A 446 24.00 23.24 27.09
CA PHE A 446 23.65 22.29 28.15
C PHE A 446 23.68 20.85 27.66
N LEU A 447 23.09 20.56 26.50
CA LEU A 447 23.09 19.21 25.91
C LEU A 447 24.50 18.76 25.54
N HIS A 448 25.30 19.64 24.95
CA HIS A 448 26.69 19.39 24.63
C HIS A 448 27.48 18.95 25.87
N ARG A 449 27.42 19.76 26.93
CA ARG A 449 28.02 19.43 28.22
C ARG A 449 27.47 18.12 28.77
N SER A 450 26.15 17.92 28.70
CA SER A 450 25.52 16.72 29.26
C SER A 450 26.00 15.42 28.63
N ASN A 451 26.36 15.45 27.34
CA ASN A 451 26.76 14.27 26.60
C ASN A 451 28.27 14.03 26.68
N LEU A 452 29.10 15.08 26.79
CA LEU A 452 30.55 14.94 26.80
C LEU A 452 31.20 14.97 28.18
N GLU A 453 30.54 15.53 29.20
CA GLU A 453 31.08 15.68 30.55
C GLU A 453 30.34 14.79 31.56
N PRO A 454 30.97 13.71 32.05
CA PRO A 454 30.39 12.88 33.09
C PRO A 454 30.19 13.68 34.38
N GLY A 455 28.97 13.68 34.92
CA GLY A 455 28.70 14.20 36.27
C GLY A 455 28.19 15.64 36.37
N ALA A 456 27.72 16.24 35.27
CA ALA A 456 26.93 17.47 35.35
C ALA A 456 25.80 17.31 36.39
N ARG A 457 25.49 18.36 37.15
CA ARG A 457 24.38 18.38 38.12
C ARG A 457 23.59 19.65 37.93
N LEU A 458 22.28 19.52 38.01
CA LEU A 458 21.38 20.64 37.87
C LEU A 458 20.31 20.50 38.94
N THR A 459 20.25 21.41 39.89
CA THR A 459 19.37 21.36 41.08
C THR A 459 18.36 22.49 41.04
N GLY A 460 17.26 22.39 41.78
CA GLY A 460 16.22 23.41 41.79
C GLY A 460 15.27 23.30 40.60
N HIS A 461 14.65 24.41 40.26
CA HIS A 461 13.63 24.49 39.23
C HIS A 461 14.17 25.02 37.90
N VAL A 462 14.03 24.21 36.85
CA VAL A 462 14.50 24.50 35.50
C VAL A 462 13.33 24.87 34.60
N VAL A 463 13.45 25.98 33.89
CA VAL A 463 12.50 26.36 32.85
C VAL A 463 13.15 26.20 31.48
N VAL A 464 12.57 25.40 30.60
CA VAL A 464 13.03 25.24 29.21
C VAL A 464 12.13 26.07 28.30
N LEU A 465 12.73 26.98 27.53
CA LEU A 465 12.03 27.83 26.57
C LEU A 465 12.10 27.25 25.17
N GLY A 466 11.02 26.63 24.71
CA GLY A 466 10.96 26.01 23.39
C GLY A 466 9.90 24.92 23.28
N GLY A 467 9.78 24.34 22.08
CA GLY A 467 8.83 23.24 21.83
C GLY A 467 9.29 22.23 20.78
N GLY A 468 10.57 22.28 20.36
CA GLY A 468 11.17 21.31 19.44
C GLY A 468 11.87 20.17 20.19
N ASN A 469 12.52 19.27 19.44
CA ASN A 469 13.22 18.11 20.01
C ASN A 469 14.29 18.53 21.02
N THR A 470 15.08 19.57 20.72
CA THR A 470 16.05 20.16 21.66
C THR A 470 15.42 20.54 22.99
N ALA A 471 14.20 21.06 23.00
CA ALA A 471 13.51 21.41 24.24
C ALA A 471 13.11 20.17 25.05
N MET A 472 12.67 19.10 24.38
CA MET A 472 12.32 17.84 25.05
C MET A 472 13.57 17.16 25.60
N ASP A 473 14.65 17.11 24.81
CA ASP A 473 15.93 16.58 25.24
C ASP A 473 16.49 17.38 26.42
N CYS A 474 16.46 18.71 26.39
CA CYS A 474 16.86 19.55 27.53
C CYS A 474 16.03 19.23 28.79
N ALA A 475 14.70 19.15 28.65
CA ALA A 475 13.80 18.95 29.78
C ALA A 475 14.01 17.58 30.45
N ARG A 476 14.11 16.52 29.64
CA ARG A 476 14.29 15.14 30.10
C ARG A 476 15.70 14.88 30.63
N SER A 477 16.72 15.48 30.02
CA SER A 477 18.08 15.46 30.56
C SER A 477 18.18 16.21 31.88
N ALA A 478 17.56 17.38 32.03
CA ALA A 478 17.57 18.13 33.28
C ALA A 478 17.04 17.33 34.47
N LEU A 479 15.96 16.56 34.29
CA LEU A 479 15.46 15.63 35.31
C LEU A 479 16.51 14.59 35.73
N ARG A 480 17.20 13.97 34.75
CA ARG A 480 18.25 12.97 34.99
C ARG A 480 19.49 13.56 35.67
N PHE A 481 19.74 14.85 35.50
CA PHE A 481 20.81 15.56 36.20
C PHE A 481 20.45 16.03 37.62
N GLY A 482 19.23 15.72 38.08
CA GLY A 482 18.80 15.93 39.47
C GLY A 482 17.94 17.18 39.69
N ALA A 483 17.34 17.75 38.63
CA ALA A 483 16.47 18.91 38.80
C ALA A 483 15.23 18.52 39.63
N ASP A 484 14.91 19.32 40.64
CA ASP A 484 13.77 19.08 41.54
C ASP A 484 12.43 19.23 40.78
N ARG A 485 12.42 20.14 39.80
CA ARG A 485 11.27 20.40 38.94
C ARG A 485 11.74 20.88 37.57
N VAL A 486 11.04 20.48 36.52
CA VAL A 486 11.27 20.99 35.16
C VAL A 486 9.95 21.49 34.56
N THR A 487 9.96 22.70 34.02
CA THR A 487 8.84 23.30 33.29
C THR A 487 9.25 23.63 31.87
N VAL A 488 8.52 23.14 30.86
CA VAL A 488 8.64 23.64 29.48
C VAL A 488 7.65 24.77 29.27
N ALA A 489 8.13 25.95 28.91
CA ALA A 489 7.30 27.08 28.52
C ALA A 489 7.35 27.27 27.00
N TYR A 490 6.17 27.25 26.36
CA TYR A 490 6.04 27.31 24.91
C TYR A 490 5.03 28.35 24.46
N ARG A 491 5.43 29.17 23.50
CA ARG A 491 4.63 30.29 22.97
C ARG A 491 3.43 29.87 22.12
N ARG A 492 3.20 28.59 21.88
CA ARG A 492 2.02 28.08 21.15
C ARG A 492 1.36 26.94 21.92
N GLY A 493 0.30 26.36 21.36
CA GLY A 493 -0.35 25.20 21.93
C GLY A 493 0.43 23.90 21.67
N ARG A 494 0.00 22.83 22.34
CA ARG A 494 0.57 21.48 22.17
C ARG A 494 0.51 21.00 20.71
N SER A 495 -0.57 21.30 20.00
CA SER A 495 -0.77 20.92 18.58
C SER A 495 0.22 21.58 17.62
N GLU A 496 0.84 22.70 18.00
CA GLU A 496 1.82 23.40 17.16
C GLU A 496 3.27 23.04 17.49
N MET A 497 3.50 22.20 18.52
CA MET A 497 4.85 21.78 18.89
C MET A 497 5.53 21.02 17.74
N PRO A 498 6.73 21.43 17.31
CA PRO A 498 7.47 20.71 16.28
C PRO A 498 8.20 19.46 16.78
N ALA A 499 8.27 19.22 18.10
CA ALA A 499 8.88 18.02 18.65
C ALA A 499 8.13 16.74 18.22
N ILE A 500 8.86 15.63 18.16
CA ILE A 500 8.28 14.30 17.94
C ILE A 500 7.24 14.03 19.04
N ARG A 501 6.06 13.57 18.66
CA ARG A 501 4.92 13.43 19.57
C ARG A 501 5.22 12.49 20.73
N GLU A 502 5.89 11.38 20.44
CA GLU A 502 6.34 10.39 21.41
C GLU A 502 7.28 11.02 22.46
N GLU A 503 8.14 11.95 22.07
CA GLU A 503 9.06 12.65 22.99
C GLU A 503 8.33 13.61 23.93
N ILE A 504 7.26 14.26 23.44
CA ILE A 504 6.40 15.11 24.26
C ILE A 504 5.66 14.24 25.29
N GLU A 505 5.11 13.11 24.85
CA GLU A 505 4.40 12.15 25.70
C GLU A 505 5.33 11.58 26.79
N GLU A 506 6.54 11.14 26.41
CA GLU A 506 7.54 10.63 27.35
C GLU A 506 8.00 11.70 28.37
N ALA A 507 8.20 12.96 27.93
CA ALA A 507 8.54 14.04 28.84
C ALA A 507 7.43 14.31 29.87
N MET A 508 6.15 14.27 29.45
CA MET A 508 5.01 14.41 30.37
C MET A 508 4.93 13.24 31.35
N GLU A 509 5.16 12.01 30.89
CA GLU A 509 5.19 10.79 31.73
C GLU A 509 6.31 10.85 32.78
N GLU A 510 7.45 11.44 32.44
CA GLU A 510 8.60 11.65 33.34
C GLU A 510 8.38 12.81 34.33
N GLY A 511 7.24 13.53 34.26
CA GLY A 511 6.87 14.58 35.22
C GLY A 511 7.21 16.01 34.81
N VAL A 512 7.61 16.24 33.55
CA VAL A 512 7.81 17.61 33.02
C VAL A 512 6.49 18.35 32.98
N THR A 513 6.45 19.54 33.58
CA THR A 513 5.27 20.43 33.54
C THR A 513 5.28 21.28 32.27
N PHE A 514 4.14 21.42 31.59
CA PHE A 514 4.04 22.24 30.38
C PHE A 514 3.22 23.50 30.63
N ARG A 515 3.76 24.66 30.22
CA ARG A 515 3.06 25.95 30.15
C ARG A 515 2.96 26.41 28.71
N PHE A 516 1.83 26.11 28.09
CA PHE A 516 1.52 26.54 26.72
C PHE A 516 1.02 27.98 26.68
N LEU A 517 1.06 28.57 25.49
CA LEU A 517 0.60 29.94 25.25
C LEU A 517 1.30 30.95 26.15
N GLN A 518 2.59 30.74 26.41
CA GLN A 518 3.41 31.65 27.21
C GLN A 518 4.68 32.03 26.46
N ALA A 519 4.96 33.32 26.39
CA ALA A 519 6.19 33.87 25.80
C ALA A 519 7.03 34.58 26.87
N PRO A 520 8.36 34.42 26.85
CA PRO A 520 9.26 35.12 27.78
C PRO A 520 9.28 36.63 27.50
N VAL A 521 9.29 37.43 28.58
CA VAL A 521 9.30 38.89 28.53
C VAL A 521 10.51 39.49 29.22
N ALA A 522 10.93 38.92 30.35
CA ALA A 522 12.15 39.31 31.06
C ALA A 522 12.63 38.16 31.96
N PHE A 523 13.94 38.02 32.10
CA PHE A 523 14.55 37.20 33.14
C PHE A 523 14.72 38.08 34.39
N VAL A 524 14.41 37.54 35.57
CA VAL A 524 14.38 38.31 36.81
C VAL A 524 15.47 37.82 37.76
N GLY A 525 16.34 38.72 38.19
CA GLY A 525 17.46 38.45 39.08
C GLY A 525 18.36 39.67 39.23
N GLU A 526 19.35 39.57 40.11
CA GLU A 526 20.44 40.56 40.24
C GLU A 526 21.69 40.03 39.53
N ASP A 527 22.35 39.02 40.11
CA ASP A 527 23.51 38.34 39.48
C ASP A 527 23.14 37.01 38.83
N ARG A 528 22.06 36.38 39.29
CA ARG A 528 21.56 35.07 38.87
C ARG A 528 20.06 35.11 38.69
N VAL A 529 19.55 34.34 37.73
CA VAL A 529 18.12 34.17 37.52
C VAL A 529 17.46 33.56 38.78
N THR A 530 16.39 34.21 39.23
CA THR A 530 15.51 33.75 40.33
C THR A 530 14.07 33.60 39.87
N GLY A 531 13.77 34.04 38.65
CA GLY A 531 12.49 33.82 38.01
C GLY A 531 12.45 34.29 36.57
N LEU A 532 11.36 33.97 35.90
CA LEU A 532 11.08 34.35 34.54
C LEU A 532 9.70 35.01 34.47
N GLU A 533 9.64 36.19 33.85
CA GLU A 533 8.39 36.86 33.51
C GLU A 533 7.90 36.34 32.15
N LEU A 534 6.64 35.89 32.13
CA LEU A 534 5.97 35.28 31.00
C LEU A 534 4.69 36.06 30.68
N ALA A 535 4.47 36.38 29.42
CA ALA A 535 3.21 36.93 28.93
C ALA A 535 2.33 35.81 28.36
N GLU A 536 1.02 35.91 28.58
CA GLU A 536 0.04 35.09 27.88
C GLU A 536 0.04 35.39 26.38
N VAL A 537 -0.17 34.35 25.58
CA VAL A 537 -0.21 34.41 24.13
C VAL A 537 -1.58 34.02 23.62
N GLU A 538 -2.12 34.81 22.70
CA GLU A 538 -3.29 34.45 21.91
C GLU A 538 -2.84 33.98 20.51
N LEU A 539 -3.45 32.91 20.00
CA LEU A 539 -3.08 32.39 18.69
C LEU A 539 -3.79 33.21 17.59
N GLY A 540 -3.00 33.83 16.72
CA GLY A 540 -3.49 34.50 15.51
C GLY A 540 -3.68 33.54 14.32
N PRO A 541 -3.76 34.10 13.10
CA PRO A 541 -3.75 33.34 11.86
C PRO A 541 -2.44 32.55 11.65
N PRO A 542 -2.43 31.50 10.82
CA PRO A 542 -1.20 30.80 10.43
C PRO A 542 -0.07 31.73 9.95
N ASP A 543 1.16 31.35 10.25
CA ASP A 543 2.41 31.89 9.69
C ASP A 543 2.83 31.11 8.43
N ASP A 544 3.98 31.46 7.84
CA ASP A 544 4.50 30.82 6.63
C ASP A 544 4.81 29.32 6.80
N SER A 545 4.96 28.86 8.05
CA SER A 545 5.09 27.43 8.36
C SER A 545 3.74 26.70 8.48
N GLY A 546 2.62 27.41 8.24
CA GLY A 546 1.26 26.90 8.37
C GLY A 546 0.76 26.82 9.82
N ARG A 547 1.57 27.24 10.80
CA ARG A 547 1.24 27.16 12.23
C ARG A 547 0.72 28.50 12.73
N ARG A 548 -0.24 28.51 13.66
CA ARG A 548 -0.81 29.76 14.18
C ARG A 548 0.26 30.65 14.83
N ARG A 549 0.27 31.93 14.44
CA ARG A 549 1.23 32.91 14.96
C ARG A 549 0.93 33.25 16.43
N PRO A 550 1.94 33.37 17.29
CA PRO A 550 1.76 33.81 18.67
C PRO A 550 1.58 35.34 18.72
N LEU A 551 0.49 35.83 19.29
CA LEU A 551 0.24 37.24 19.59
C LEU A 551 0.41 37.44 21.10
N VAL A 552 1.51 38.08 21.50
CA VAL A 552 1.85 38.32 22.91
C VAL A 552 0.91 39.39 23.47
N THR A 553 0.32 39.11 24.64
CA THR A 553 -0.59 40.03 25.33
C THR A 553 0.12 40.77 26.47
N GLU A 554 -0.54 41.78 27.04
CA GLU A 554 -0.05 42.50 28.23
C GLU A 554 -0.27 41.73 29.54
N ARG A 555 -0.95 40.57 29.52
CA ARG A 555 -1.21 39.78 30.73
C ARG A 555 0.04 39.00 31.11
N ARG A 556 0.71 39.42 32.19
CA ARG A 556 1.98 38.86 32.66
C ARG A 556 1.81 37.98 33.89
N SER A 557 2.69 36.99 34.01
CA SER A 557 2.84 36.12 35.18
C SER A 557 4.31 35.85 35.43
N ARG A 558 4.69 35.57 36.68
CA ARG A 558 6.06 35.21 37.03
C ARG A 558 6.13 33.75 37.46
N ILE A 559 7.19 33.07 37.04
CA ILE A 559 7.56 31.74 37.54
C ILE A 559 8.90 31.86 38.25
N ALA A 560 8.99 31.41 39.51
CA ALA A 560 10.27 31.33 40.21
C ALA A 560 11.07 30.14 39.66
N CYS A 561 12.34 30.33 39.34
CA CYS A 561 13.22 29.31 38.78
C CYS A 561 14.69 29.66 39.01
N ASP A 562 15.53 28.63 39.04
CA ASP A 562 16.96 28.71 39.31
C ASP A 562 17.79 28.63 38.02
N HIS A 563 17.21 28.04 36.97
CA HIS A 563 17.82 27.83 35.67
C HIS A 563 16.81 28.08 34.54
N VAL A 564 17.29 28.68 33.45
CA VAL A 564 16.53 28.80 32.20
C VAL A 564 17.35 28.28 31.02
N LEU A 565 16.82 27.30 30.29
CA LEU A 565 17.45 26.74 29.10
C LEU A 565 16.77 27.23 27.83
N LEU A 566 17.51 27.90 26.95
CA LEU A 566 17.02 28.48 25.70
C LEU A 566 17.06 27.43 24.58
N ALA A 567 15.91 26.91 24.17
CA ALA A 567 15.75 25.93 23.09
C ALA A 567 14.96 26.53 21.92
N LEU A 568 15.48 27.64 21.39
CA LEU A 568 14.79 28.53 20.44
C LEU A 568 15.10 28.24 18.97
N GLY A 569 15.96 27.25 18.72
CA GLY A 569 16.45 26.87 17.40
C GLY A 569 17.81 27.52 17.06
N GLN A 570 18.37 27.10 15.93
CA GLN A 570 19.67 27.54 15.44
C GLN A 570 19.54 28.07 14.00
N SER A 571 20.56 28.80 13.53
CA SER A 571 20.67 29.30 12.15
C SER A 571 22.01 28.90 11.52
N PRO A 572 22.09 28.92 10.17
CA PRO A 572 23.35 28.69 9.46
C PRO A 572 24.43 29.68 9.89
N ASP A 573 25.66 29.22 9.99
CA ASP A 573 26.82 30.10 10.11
C ASP A 573 27.51 30.23 8.75
N LEU A 574 27.23 31.32 8.05
CA LEU A 574 27.82 31.59 6.73
C LEU A 574 29.16 32.33 6.83
N ALA A 575 29.62 32.69 8.03
CA ALA A 575 30.91 33.36 8.22
C ALA A 575 32.11 32.47 7.84
N LEU A 576 31.91 31.16 7.74
CA LEU A 576 32.90 30.20 7.23
C LEU A 576 33.21 30.41 5.74
N LEU A 577 32.26 30.96 4.96
CA LEU A 577 32.48 31.23 3.54
C LEU A 577 33.35 32.49 3.39
N PRO A 578 34.33 32.50 2.46
CA PRO A 578 35.00 33.73 2.04
C PRO A 578 33.98 34.80 1.61
N GLU A 579 34.29 36.08 1.86
CA GLU A 579 33.33 37.18 1.66
C GLU A 579 32.82 37.31 0.21
N ASP A 580 33.61 36.92 -0.77
CA ASP A 580 33.25 36.95 -2.19
C ASP A 580 32.52 35.68 -2.68
N TRP A 581 32.32 34.70 -1.79
CA TRP A 581 31.59 33.47 -2.08
C TRP A 581 30.11 33.61 -1.71
N LYS A 582 29.24 33.07 -2.57
CA LYS A 582 27.80 33.04 -2.34
C LYS A 582 27.27 31.63 -2.51
N LEU A 583 26.52 31.16 -1.52
CA LEU A 583 25.81 29.89 -1.64
C LEU A 583 24.50 30.09 -2.41
N GLN A 584 24.33 29.34 -3.50
CA GLN A 584 23.12 29.34 -4.33
C GLN A 584 22.76 27.90 -4.65
N ASP A 585 21.52 27.49 -4.35
CA ASP A 585 21.00 26.13 -4.59
C ASP A 585 21.95 25.01 -4.12
N GLY A 586 22.58 25.20 -2.95
CA GLY A 586 23.48 24.22 -2.36
C GLY A 586 24.89 24.16 -2.98
N ARG A 587 25.28 25.14 -3.82
CA ARG A 587 26.63 25.24 -4.38
C ARG A 587 27.21 26.64 -4.18
N ALA A 588 28.51 26.74 -3.89
CA ALA A 588 29.18 28.03 -3.75
C ALA A 588 29.57 28.60 -5.12
N PHE A 589 29.48 29.92 -5.23
CA PHE A 589 29.83 30.68 -6.42
C PHE A 589 30.75 31.84 -6.07
N ARG A 590 31.73 32.13 -6.92
CA ARG A 590 32.58 33.32 -6.84
C ARG A 590 32.43 34.12 -8.13
N SER A 591 32.02 35.38 -8.04
CA SER A 591 31.82 36.26 -9.21
C SER A 591 30.93 35.66 -10.31
N GLY A 592 29.97 34.81 -9.94
CA GLY A 592 29.06 34.12 -10.89
C GLY A 592 29.57 32.78 -11.43
N GLU A 593 30.81 32.40 -11.13
CA GLU A 593 31.37 31.09 -11.50
C GLU A 593 31.15 30.08 -10.39
N ALA A 594 30.69 28.87 -10.76
CA ALA A 594 30.42 27.80 -9.81
C ALA A 594 31.72 27.17 -9.31
N LEU A 595 31.89 27.08 -7.99
CA LEU A 595 33.04 26.44 -7.36
C LEU A 595 32.81 24.94 -7.20
N ASN A 596 33.86 24.20 -6.83
CA ASN A 596 33.79 22.78 -6.45
C ASN A 596 33.37 22.59 -4.98
N VAL A 597 32.61 23.53 -4.42
CA VAL A 597 32.19 23.54 -3.01
C VAL A 597 30.66 23.47 -2.94
N PHE A 598 30.16 22.49 -2.20
CA PHE A 598 28.74 22.14 -2.08
C PHE A 598 28.30 22.23 -0.63
N ALA A 599 27.06 22.61 -0.35
CA ALA A 599 26.48 22.63 0.99
C ALA A 599 25.46 21.51 1.16
N SER A 600 25.47 20.89 2.33
CA SER A 600 24.64 19.74 2.66
C SER A 600 24.05 19.81 4.07
N GLY A 601 22.99 19.04 4.29
CA GLY A 601 22.29 18.89 5.55
C GLY A 601 21.51 20.13 5.93
N ASP A 602 21.51 20.44 7.23
CA ASP A 602 20.76 21.57 7.74
C ASP A 602 21.33 22.92 7.29
N LEU A 603 22.64 23.00 6.98
CA LEU A 603 23.26 24.20 6.40
C LEU A 603 22.56 24.63 5.09
N SER A 604 22.17 23.65 4.28
CA SER A 604 21.55 23.87 2.97
C SER A 604 20.02 23.87 3.03
N THR A 605 19.43 22.92 3.76
CA THR A 605 17.98 22.64 3.69
C THR A 605 17.19 23.14 4.90
N GLY A 606 17.83 23.31 6.07
CA GLY A 606 17.16 23.61 7.33
C GLY A 606 16.09 22.59 7.77
N ALA A 607 16.13 21.36 7.25
CA ALA A 607 15.07 20.37 7.46
C ALA A 607 14.99 19.83 8.91
N GLY A 608 16.10 19.88 9.67
CA GLY A 608 16.13 19.71 11.12
C GLY A 608 15.88 18.28 11.62
N THR A 609 16.08 17.26 10.77
CA THR A 609 15.98 15.85 11.18
C THR A 609 17.09 15.01 10.59
N VAL A 610 17.56 14.04 11.37
CA VAL A 610 18.68 13.13 11.02
C VAL A 610 18.48 12.46 9.66
N THR A 611 17.29 11.92 9.40
CA THR A 611 17.01 11.25 8.11
C THR A 611 17.03 12.18 6.91
N HIS A 612 16.65 13.46 7.06
CA HIS A 612 16.75 14.42 5.96
C HIS A 612 18.21 14.77 5.67
N ALA A 613 19.00 14.96 6.72
CA ALA A 613 20.44 15.21 6.60
C ALA A 613 21.16 14.03 5.92
N ILE A 614 20.85 12.79 6.26
CA ILE A 614 21.38 11.59 5.59
C ILE A 614 21.04 11.58 4.09
N GLY A 615 19.76 11.75 3.75
CA GLY A 615 19.32 11.75 2.35
C GLY A 615 19.94 12.88 1.53
N ASP A 616 20.10 14.05 2.13
CA ASP A 616 20.77 15.18 1.51
C ASP A 616 22.28 14.94 1.33
N GLY A 617 22.98 14.44 2.34
CA GLY A 617 24.40 14.07 2.25
C GLY A 617 24.70 13.13 1.10
N ARG A 618 23.89 12.07 0.95
CA ARG A 618 24.00 11.13 -0.19
C ARG A 618 23.73 11.81 -1.53
N ARG A 619 22.74 12.70 -1.61
CA ARG A 619 22.41 13.44 -2.83
C ARG A 619 23.52 14.40 -3.22
N VAL A 620 24.04 15.19 -2.28
CA VAL A 620 25.10 16.16 -2.52
C VAL A 620 26.41 15.48 -2.90
N ALA A 621 26.75 14.34 -2.26
CA ALA A 621 27.87 13.51 -2.69
C ALA A 621 27.75 13.13 -4.17
N ARG A 622 26.58 12.67 -4.61
CA ARG A 622 26.35 12.33 -6.02
C ARG A 622 26.39 13.54 -6.95
N GLN A 623 25.85 14.68 -6.52
CA GLN A 623 25.92 15.94 -7.28
C GLN A 623 27.36 16.42 -7.48
N ALA A 624 28.21 16.27 -6.46
CA ALA A 624 29.62 16.58 -6.56
C ALA A 624 30.32 15.70 -7.62
N LEU A 625 30.08 14.38 -7.61
CA LEU A 625 30.64 13.47 -8.62
C LEU A 625 30.15 13.78 -10.04
N ILE A 626 28.85 14.11 -10.21
CA ILE A 626 28.30 14.55 -11.50
C ILE A 626 28.99 15.84 -11.98
N ALA A 627 29.20 16.80 -11.09
CA ALA A 627 29.91 18.05 -11.42
C ALA A 627 31.39 17.81 -11.79
N LEU A 628 31.98 16.70 -11.34
CA LEU A 628 33.32 16.23 -11.73
C LEU A 628 33.33 15.40 -13.03
N GLY A 629 32.17 15.24 -13.68
CA GLY A 629 32.03 14.58 -14.97
C GLY A 629 31.71 13.08 -14.91
N GLU A 630 31.33 12.55 -13.74
CA GLU A 630 30.91 11.15 -13.64
C GLU A 630 29.52 10.93 -14.24
N ALA A 631 29.39 9.84 -15.01
CA ALA A 631 28.14 9.46 -15.67
C ALA A 631 27.16 8.82 -14.66
N LEU A 632 26.59 9.65 -13.79
CA LEU A 632 25.66 9.26 -12.75
C LEU A 632 24.34 10.02 -12.89
N GLU A 633 23.23 9.32 -12.68
CA GLU A 633 21.91 9.98 -12.60
C GLU A 633 21.74 10.73 -11.27
N PRO A 634 21.18 11.96 -11.25
CA PRO A 634 20.89 12.66 -10.00
C PRO A 634 19.93 11.88 -9.09
N LEU A 635 20.20 11.88 -7.78
CA LEU A 635 19.23 11.35 -6.81
C LEU A 635 18.13 12.37 -6.57
N THR A 636 16.93 12.06 -7.05
CA THR A 636 15.72 12.85 -6.81
C THR A 636 14.83 12.16 -5.79
N ARG A 637 14.12 12.98 -5.01
CA ARG A 637 13.12 12.46 -4.07
C ARG A 637 11.83 12.22 -4.87
N PRO A 638 11.28 11.01 -4.84
CA PRO A 638 10.09 10.71 -5.64
C PRO A 638 8.88 11.51 -5.12
N ASP A 639 7.95 11.85 -6.02
CA ASP A 639 6.69 12.48 -5.62
C ASP A 639 5.84 11.48 -4.83
N ARG A 640 5.28 11.93 -3.70
CA ARG A 640 4.38 11.13 -2.89
C ARG A 640 3.07 10.84 -3.63
N ALA A 641 2.69 11.67 -4.60
CA ALA A 641 1.50 11.47 -5.43
C ALA A 641 1.63 10.23 -6.34
N ASP A 642 2.86 9.85 -6.70
CA ASP A 642 3.13 8.66 -7.54
C ASP A 642 3.13 7.35 -6.74
N ALA A 643 3.09 7.44 -5.41
CA ALA A 643 3.09 6.26 -4.55
C ALA A 643 1.78 5.49 -4.65
N VAL A 644 1.84 4.16 -4.49
CA VAL A 644 0.64 3.31 -4.51
C VAL A 644 -0.34 3.77 -3.42
N PRO A 645 -1.52 4.29 -3.80
CA PRO A 645 -2.49 4.80 -2.87
C PRO A 645 -3.20 3.65 -2.16
N ARG A 646 -3.73 3.94 -0.96
CA ARG A 646 -4.38 2.96 -0.10
C ARG A 646 -5.53 2.24 -0.80
N GLU A 647 -6.29 2.95 -1.62
CA GLU A 647 -7.50 2.47 -2.30
C GLU A 647 -7.18 1.36 -3.32
N ARG A 648 -5.93 1.29 -3.79
CA ARG A 648 -5.50 0.25 -4.72
C ARG A 648 -5.07 -1.05 -4.01
N ILE A 649 -4.82 -1.02 -2.70
CA ILE A 649 -4.47 -2.20 -1.90
C ILE A 649 -5.73 -3.04 -1.60
N ARG A 650 -5.63 -4.37 -1.72
CA ARG A 650 -6.72 -5.30 -1.38
C ARG A 650 -6.53 -5.84 0.03
N PHE A 651 -7.09 -5.14 1.01
CA PHE A 651 -6.91 -5.45 2.43
C PHE A 651 -7.51 -6.82 2.84
N ASP A 652 -8.46 -7.35 2.09
CA ASP A 652 -9.10 -8.65 2.28
C ASP A 652 -8.13 -9.84 2.20
N TYR A 653 -6.96 -9.66 1.60
CA TYR A 653 -5.89 -10.67 1.55
C TYR A 653 -4.99 -10.68 2.80
N PHE A 654 -5.19 -9.77 3.74
CA PHE A 654 -4.26 -9.56 4.86
C PHE A 654 -4.98 -9.69 6.21
N ALA A 655 -4.47 -10.61 7.04
CA ALA A 655 -4.94 -10.75 8.42
C ALA A 655 -4.65 -9.48 9.23
N ARG A 656 -5.60 -9.12 10.10
CA ARG A 656 -5.40 -8.04 11.08
C ARG A 656 -4.50 -8.52 12.21
N ARG A 657 -3.47 -7.74 12.52
CA ARG A 657 -2.51 -7.93 13.60
C ARG A 657 -2.07 -6.57 14.11
N SER A 658 -2.13 -6.35 15.43
CA SER A 658 -1.62 -5.10 16.03
C SER A 658 -0.11 -4.96 15.79
N PRO A 659 0.43 -3.73 15.71
CA PRO A 659 1.86 -3.52 15.54
C PRO A 659 2.64 -3.96 16.77
N ALA A 660 3.79 -4.58 16.55
CA ALA A 660 4.74 -4.85 17.61
C ALA A 660 5.19 -3.53 18.27
N GLN A 661 5.01 -3.47 19.59
CA GLN A 661 5.42 -2.32 20.40
C GLN A 661 6.89 -2.47 20.77
N LEU A 662 7.60 -1.35 20.79
CA LEU A 662 8.93 -1.31 21.39
C LEU A 662 8.78 -1.54 22.89
N ARG A 663 9.67 -2.33 23.49
CA ARG A 663 9.73 -2.44 24.95
C ARG A 663 10.27 -1.11 25.50
N GLN A 664 9.55 -0.52 26.45
CA GLN A 664 9.91 0.75 27.07
C GLN A 664 10.10 0.54 28.57
N ALA A 665 11.14 1.15 29.14
CA ALA A 665 11.32 1.21 30.59
C ALA A 665 10.15 1.98 31.25
N ALA A 666 9.83 1.64 32.49
CA ALA A 666 8.78 2.34 33.23
C ALA A 666 9.22 3.79 33.51
N PRO A 667 8.31 4.80 33.53
CA PRO A 667 8.69 6.20 33.71
C PRO A 667 9.61 6.48 34.92
N ALA A 668 9.38 5.79 36.05
CA ALA A 668 10.21 5.92 37.25
C ALA A 668 11.65 5.38 37.06
N GLU A 669 11.84 4.39 36.21
CA GLU A 669 13.17 3.81 35.90
C GLU A 669 13.95 4.72 34.93
N ARG A 670 13.24 5.43 34.03
CA ARG A 670 13.85 6.31 33.01
C ARG A 670 14.66 7.47 33.61
N ILE A 671 14.25 7.97 34.77
CA ILE A 671 14.85 9.15 35.43
C ILE A 671 16.14 8.76 36.19
N GLY A 672 16.36 7.47 36.44
CA GLY A 672 17.49 6.96 37.23
C GLY A 672 18.86 7.05 36.54
N GLY A 673 18.91 7.36 35.25
CA GLY A 673 20.17 7.46 34.50
C GLY A 673 19.99 7.71 33.01
N PHE A 674 21.04 7.40 32.26
CA PHE A 674 21.13 7.58 30.80
C PHE A 674 21.09 6.24 30.04
N ASP A 675 20.66 5.18 30.71
CA ASP A 675 20.43 3.88 30.06
C ASP A 675 19.37 4.01 28.97
N GLU A 676 19.51 3.21 27.91
CA GLU A 676 18.58 3.24 26.78
C GLU A 676 17.16 2.92 27.23
N VAL A 677 16.23 3.87 27.08
CA VAL A 677 14.85 3.72 27.59
C VAL A 677 13.98 2.80 26.73
N SER A 678 14.28 2.75 25.42
CA SER A 678 13.60 1.90 24.45
C SER A 678 14.48 0.70 24.12
N GLN A 679 14.02 -0.52 24.38
CA GLN A 679 14.79 -1.76 24.16
C GLN A 679 14.52 -2.43 22.81
N GLY A 680 13.88 -1.73 21.87
CA GLY A 680 13.66 -2.26 20.52
C GLY A 680 12.52 -3.29 20.41
N LEU A 681 12.48 -3.98 19.26
CA LEU A 681 11.55 -5.09 19.01
C LEU A 681 12.12 -6.41 19.58
N PRO A 682 11.26 -7.30 20.10
CA PRO A 682 11.73 -8.59 20.64
C PRO A 682 12.23 -9.55 19.57
N ASP A 683 11.68 -9.47 18.35
CA ASP A 683 12.03 -10.27 17.19
C ASP A 683 11.67 -9.51 15.90
N ALA A 684 12.00 -10.10 14.74
CA ALA A 684 11.75 -9.52 13.42
C ALA A 684 10.35 -9.85 12.85
N SER A 685 9.44 -10.48 13.60
CA SER A 685 8.13 -10.94 13.09
C SER A 685 7.22 -9.79 12.62
N GLU A 686 7.49 -8.56 13.09
CA GLU A 686 6.82 -7.35 12.60
C GLU A 686 6.99 -7.16 11.07
N ALA A 687 8.07 -7.69 10.48
CA ALA A 687 8.30 -7.66 9.04
C ALA A 687 7.20 -8.41 8.26
N GLU A 688 6.60 -9.46 8.84
CA GLU A 688 5.50 -10.24 8.25
C GLU A 688 4.21 -9.42 8.08
N ARG A 689 4.05 -8.32 8.84
CA ARG A 689 2.91 -7.41 8.68
C ARG A 689 3.05 -6.51 7.45
N CYS A 690 4.21 -6.47 6.80
CA CYS A 690 4.40 -5.61 5.64
C CYS A 690 3.49 -6.02 4.48
N LEU A 691 2.67 -5.08 4.01
CA LEU A 691 1.82 -5.29 2.84
C LEU A 691 2.64 -5.40 1.56
N SER A 692 3.90 -4.96 1.55
CA SER A 692 4.76 -4.93 0.36
C SER A 692 4.13 -4.14 -0.80
N CYS A 693 3.56 -2.97 -0.46
CA CYS A 693 2.87 -2.11 -1.42
C CYS A 693 3.74 -1.84 -2.65
N GLY A 694 3.15 -1.96 -3.83
CA GLY A 694 3.78 -1.71 -5.12
C GLY A 694 4.77 -2.79 -5.57
N SER A 695 5.06 -3.81 -4.76
CA SER A 695 6.07 -4.82 -5.09
C SER A 695 5.46 -6.23 -5.12
N CYS A 696 5.82 -7.01 -6.14
CA CYS A 696 5.47 -8.43 -6.20
C CYS A 696 6.16 -9.19 -5.05
N THR A 697 5.45 -10.14 -4.46
CA THR A 697 5.97 -11.00 -3.37
C THR A 697 5.88 -12.48 -3.75
N TYR A 698 5.57 -12.80 -5.00
CA TYR A 698 5.41 -14.18 -5.43
C TYR A 698 4.37 -14.97 -4.61
N CYS A 699 3.22 -14.33 -4.34
CA CYS A 699 2.13 -14.87 -3.51
C CYS A 699 1.13 -15.78 -4.26
N ASP A 700 1.41 -16.11 -5.52
CA ASP A 700 0.61 -16.96 -6.42
C ASP A 700 -0.81 -16.51 -6.74
N THR A 701 -1.30 -15.42 -6.17
CA THR A 701 -2.64 -14.90 -6.48
C THR A 701 -2.86 -14.69 -7.98
N CYS A 702 -1.90 -14.06 -8.68
CA CYS A 702 -2.02 -13.86 -10.12
C CYS A 702 -1.99 -15.16 -10.93
N LEU A 703 -1.23 -16.16 -10.46
CA LEU A 703 -1.12 -17.49 -11.06
C LEU A 703 -2.44 -18.25 -10.89
N ILE A 704 -2.98 -18.30 -9.67
CA ILE A 704 -4.22 -19.01 -9.31
C ILE A 704 -5.43 -18.46 -10.07
N TYR A 705 -5.51 -17.14 -10.24
CA TYR A 705 -6.66 -16.49 -10.87
C TYR A 705 -6.51 -16.29 -12.39
N CYS A 706 -5.39 -16.70 -12.99
CA CYS A 706 -5.22 -16.57 -14.43
C CYS A 706 -6.11 -17.60 -15.15
N PRO A 707 -7.14 -17.17 -15.92
CA PRO A 707 -8.07 -18.11 -16.55
C PRO A 707 -7.42 -18.99 -17.62
N GLU A 708 -6.29 -18.56 -18.17
CA GLU A 708 -5.55 -19.27 -19.22
C GLU A 708 -4.34 -20.05 -18.66
N GLY A 709 -3.97 -19.89 -17.38
CA GLY A 709 -2.79 -20.55 -16.80
C GLY A 709 -1.45 -20.10 -17.40
N ILE A 710 -1.37 -18.87 -17.92
CA ILE A 710 -0.21 -18.36 -18.68
C ILE A 710 0.81 -17.59 -17.82
N ILE A 711 0.65 -17.62 -16.50
CA ILE A 711 1.62 -17.02 -15.57
C ILE A 711 2.37 -18.17 -14.92
N HIS A 712 3.69 -18.21 -15.11
CA HIS A 712 4.53 -19.31 -14.68
C HIS A 712 5.58 -18.82 -13.69
N ARG A 713 6.01 -19.69 -12.78
CA ARG A 713 7.21 -19.44 -11.98
C ARG A 713 8.43 -19.85 -12.77
N GLU A 714 9.38 -18.94 -12.88
CA GLU A 714 10.70 -19.22 -13.41
C GLU A 714 11.55 -19.96 -12.37
N PRO A 715 12.65 -20.64 -12.77
CA PRO A 715 13.55 -21.34 -11.85
C PRO A 715 14.14 -20.47 -10.74
N ASP A 716 14.29 -19.16 -10.99
CA ASP A 716 14.75 -18.17 -10.01
C ASP A 716 13.64 -17.68 -9.05
N GLY A 717 12.42 -18.22 -9.19
CA GLY A 717 11.25 -17.88 -8.39
C GLY A 717 10.46 -16.67 -8.88
N THR A 718 10.95 -15.97 -9.92
CA THR A 718 10.23 -14.86 -10.55
C THR A 718 9.02 -15.34 -11.36
N TYR A 719 8.21 -14.42 -11.86
CA TYR A 719 7.07 -14.77 -12.72
C TYR A 719 7.29 -14.30 -14.15
N ALA A 720 7.02 -15.20 -15.09
CA ALA A 720 6.88 -14.90 -16.51
C ALA A 720 5.42 -14.98 -16.94
N ILE A 721 5.10 -14.25 -18.00
CA ILE A 721 3.77 -14.20 -18.60
C ILE A 721 3.93 -14.63 -20.06
N ASP A 722 3.27 -15.70 -20.46
CA ASP A 722 3.24 -16.09 -21.87
C ASP A 722 2.32 -15.15 -22.65
N ALA A 723 2.95 -14.19 -23.34
CA ALA A 723 2.25 -13.18 -24.13
C ALA A 723 1.55 -13.78 -25.36
N GLU A 724 1.94 -14.96 -25.83
CA GLU A 724 1.33 -15.62 -26.99
C GLU A 724 -0.08 -16.15 -26.69
N TYR A 725 -0.38 -16.39 -25.41
CA TYR A 725 -1.70 -16.87 -24.96
C TYR A 725 -2.41 -15.87 -24.04
N CYS A 726 -1.80 -14.72 -23.75
CA CYS A 726 -2.41 -13.70 -22.90
C CYS A 726 -3.53 -12.94 -23.61
N LYS A 727 -4.78 -13.12 -23.19
CA LYS A 727 -5.93 -12.39 -23.74
C LYS A 727 -6.07 -10.93 -23.26
N GLY A 728 -5.16 -10.43 -22.43
CA GLY A 728 -5.21 -9.03 -21.96
C GLY A 728 -6.38 -8.68 -21.03
N CYS A 729 -6.99 -9.67 -20.36
CA CYS A 729 -8.21 -9.47 -19.55
C CYS A 729 -8.01 -8.66 -18.25
N GLY A 730 -6.77 -8.51 -17.77
CA GLY A 730 -6.46 -7.75 -16.56
C GLY A 730 -6.91 -8.39 -15.24
N ILE A 731 -7.37 -9.65 -15.23
CA ILE A 731 -7.80 -10.32 -13.99
C ILE A 731 -6.65 -10.39 -12.98
N CYS A 732 -5.45 -10.80 -13.41
CA CYS A 732 -4.25 -10.85 -12.58
C CYS A 732 -3.92 -9.51 -11.90
N LEU A 733 -4.12 -8.38 -12.60
CA LEU A 733 -4.02 -7.03 -12.03
C LEU A 733 -5.13 -6.80 -10.98
N SER A 734 -6.38 -7.11 -11.32
CA SER A 734 -7.55 -6.81 -10.49
C SER A 734 -7.52 -7.51 -9.13
N VAL A 735 -6.93 -8.71 -9.08
CA VAL A 735 -6.77 -9.53 -7.87
C VAL A 735 -5.42 -9.32 -7.17
N CYS A 736 -4.48 -8.58 -7.77
CA CYS A 736 -3.17 -8.35 -7.18
C CYS A 736 -3.33 -7.56 -5.86
N PRO A 737 -2.99 -8.13 -4.70
CA PRO A 737 -3.30 -7.48 -3.43
C PRO A 737 -2.46 -6.23 -3.14
N ARG A 738 -1.37 -6.06 -3.88
CA ARG A 738 -0.28 -5.12 -3.58
C ARG A 738 0.00 -4.13 -4.70
N CYS A 739 -0.65 -4.28 -5.86
CA CYS A 739 -0.34 -3.51 -7.07
C CYS A 739 1.08 -3.72 -7.61
N GLY A 740 1.59 -4.95 -7.61
CA GLY A 740 2.87 -5.32 -8.26
C GLY A 740 2.75 -5.64 -9.75
N LEU A 741 1.65 -5.24 -10.39
CA LEU A 741 1.31 -5.46 -11.80
C LEU A 741 0.74 -4.17 -12.37
N GLU A 742 0.87 -3.97 -13.67
CA GLU A 742 0.17 -2.96 -14.46
C GLU A 742 -0.25 -3.55 -15.82
N MET A 743 -1.14 -2.86 -16.54
CA MET A 743 -1.43 -3.19 -17.94
C MET A 743 -0.67 -2.22 -18.85
N VAL A 744 0.03 -2.76 -19.83
CA VAL A 744 0.72 -2.01 -20.90
C VAL A 744 0.06 -2.31 -22.24
N THR A 745 -0.10 -1.32 -23.10
CA THR A 745 -0.70 -1.48 -24.44
C THR A 745 0.31 -1.99 -25.46
#